data_AF-E8QZI8-F1
#
_entry.id   AF-E8QZI8-F1
#
_cell.length_a   1.000
_cell.length_b   1.000
_cell.length_c   1.000
_cell.angle_alpha   90.00
_cell.angle_beta   90.00
_cell.angle_gamma   90.00
#
_symmetry.space_group_name_H-M   'P 1'
#
loop_
_entity.id
_entity.type
_entity.pdbx_description
1 polymer ?
#
loop_
_entity_poly.entity_id
_entity_poly.type
_entity_poly.pdbx_seq_one_letter_code
_entity_poly.pdbx_strand_id
1 'polypeptide(L)'
;MPTTSPFPGTCASWAQSVFETTSRAMRWIVVVGLVLGGIGGGTVTSLASDRDRVAWSPDGRWIAYVMANRSAADLFPADWWALDISQRLEPADAARPISWTLWATEWETGRSVALARSAGPLGAPVWRPDGGALAYVQLDPASNNPALPRQRTLWLQTAPNRRVPLDRRPHPPEWDRLGVEPVAAPAFSRNGRKLAYEVYDPQTGPGVVVARLTAERLEPLQTLPGVGRPVWSGRDDSLACFALESHGRLAPVAELVVFDPDFNLTARSSGVLTASTPVWTNNGQLVYAAIVPAPTKLKPMALTILKEGRSEVWFKPPEPRRVGFRDAARSNDQAAEFRPDRDPDPPTLLFDLAPDGEHVFVTVRLRDHPSEVSHSLPRTGEIRNRFPPLDHAGRIAGLSVAPTGDALAVRYGCDALATPPLVLTSNITDKRPLAPDGSAAREWLARFAALARAIQRDDWPALGSSETNHQHENSSSSASSRWSLVPLPDEVPANDPNLLRLRRLAQLGRDLQSQAVARNAGDHTRPALNDPARLRRLEPELDLVLSGLVGEFEQTRAAIQHALSQPRCARDRDRLLLLDLQCRLRDDPETTRAGLRAWLDRPAPPRRMERLLDGPPALFDDTPEMAARSWAERLLGLLEQPRERPAEVEPPPLNHLNEFFELNRGPLEFDQGIWMRPRADFLVRLAWNRPKAPDLLPLPPPLPPW
;
A
#
# COMPACT_ATOMS: atom_id res chain seq x y z
N MET A 1 -8.94 88.06 -47.12
CA MET A 1 -10.40 87.97 -47.33
C MET A 1 -10.89 86.65 -46.72
N PRO A 2 -12.10 86.62 -46.12
CA PRO A 2 -12.23 86.56 -44.66
C PRO A 2 -13.00 85.32 -44.11
N THR A 3 -12.92 85.14 -42.77
CA THR A 3 -13.96 84.70 -41.78
C THR A 3 -14.78 83.42 -42.07
N THR A 4 -14.98 82.45 -41.16
CA THR A 4 -15.67 82.51 -39.85
C THR A 4 -15.52 81.19 -39.06
N SER A 5 -15.57 81.26 -37.72
CA SER A 5 -15.83 80.17 -36.75
C SER A 5 -17.28 79.62 -36.86
N PRO A 6 -17.82 78.66 -36.05
CA PRO A 6 -17.36 78.14 -34.74
C PRO A 6 -17.51 76.62 -34.46
N PHE A 7 -16.94 76.21 -33.32
CA PHE A 7 -17.19 74.97 -32.54
C PHE A 7 -18.69 74.76 -32.22
N PRO A 8 -19.19 73.52 -31.98
CA PRO A 8 -18.92 72.83 -30.69
C PRO A 8 -18.89 71.28 -30.68
N GLY A 9 -18.04 70.73 -29.79
CA GLY A 9 -18.42 69.66 -28.83
C GLY A 9 -18.62 68.24 -29.38
N THR A 10 -17.96 67.21 -28.85
CA THR A 10 -18.32 66.61 -27.55
C THR A 10 -17.33 65.53 -27.14
N CYS A 11 -17.09 65.47 -25.82
CA CYS A 11 -16.25 64.54 -25.09
C CYS A 11 -16.77 63.09 -25.11
N ALA A 12 -16.48 62.31 -26.17
CA ALA A 12 -16.87 60.90 -26.25
C ALA A 12 -15.71 59.89 -26.31
N SER A 13 -14.45 60.29 -26.48
CA SER A 13 -13.34 59.33 -26.69
C SER A 13 -12.45 59.07 -25.48
N TRP A 14 -12.63 59.80 -24.37
CA TRP A 14 -11.84 59.57 -23.15
C TRP A 14 -12.53 58.69 -22.09
N ALA A 15 -13.86 58.58 -22.14
CA ALA A 15 -14.62 57.76 -21.19
C ALA A 15 -14.54 56.25 -21.49
N GLN A 16 -14.20 55.85 -22.72
CA GLN A 16 -14.18 54.44 -23.12
C GLN A 16 -12.83 53.76 -22.82
N SER A 17 -11.72 54.51 -22.86
CA SER A 17 -10.39 54.01 -22.48
C SER A 17 -10.19 53.90 -20.95
N VAL A 18 -10.84 54.77 -20.18
CA VAL A 18 -10.80 54.67 -18.70
C VAL A 18 -11.67 53.53 -18.18
N PHE A 19 -12.80 53.20 -18.84
CA PHE A 19 -13.70 52.10 -18.41
C PHE A 19 -13.16 50.69 -18.71
N GLU A 20 -12.37 50.50 -19.79
CA GLU A 20 -11.69 49.22 -20.04
C GLU A 20 -10.46 49.01 -19.13
N THR A 21 -9.83 50.09 -18.66
CA THR A 21 -8.70 50.01 -17.74
C THR A 21 -9.13 49.89 -16.27
N THR A 22 -10.31 50.43 -15.89
CA THR A 22 -10.88 50.25 -14.54
C THR A 22 -11.68 48.96 -14.35
N SER A 23 -12.24 48.36 -15.41
CA SER A 23 -12.93 47.05 -15.31
C SER A 23 -12.00 45.85 -15.13
N ARG A 24 -10.70 45.97 -15.48
CA ARG A 24 -9.67 44.97 -15.15
C ARG A 24 -8.98 45.19 -13.79
N ALA A 25 -9.10 46.38 -13.20
CA ALA A 25 -8.46 46.72 -11.92
C ALA A 25 -9.40 46.58 -10.69
N MET A 26 -10.72 46.42 -10.87
CA MET A 26 -11.72 46.34 -9.79
C MET A 26 -12.28 44.92 -9.56
N ARG A 27 -11.41 43.90 -9.57
CA ARG A 27 -11.70 42.57 -8.97
C ARG A 27 -10.88 42.27 -7.71
N TRP A 28 -10.27 43.29 -7.13
CA TRP A 28 -9.64 43.24 -5.81
C TRP A 28 -10.49 44.06 -4.83
N ILE A 29 -11.46 43.41 -4.19
CA ILE A 29 -12.09 43.92 -2.97
C ILE A 29 -11.77 42.94 -1.84
N VAL A 30 -10.74 43.31 -1.08
CA VAL A 30 -10.74 43.47 0.38
C VAL A 30 -11.61 42.47 1.16
N VAL A 31 -11.04 41.33 1.52
CA VAL A 31 -11.36 40.65 2.78
C VAL A 31 -10.33 41.12 3.81
N VAL A 32 -10.66 42.20 4.52
CA VAL A 32 -9.97 42.56 5.77
C VAL A 32 -10.66 41.76 6.88
N GLY A 33 -10.12 40.56 7.13
CA GLY A 33 -10.33 39.83 8.37
C GLY A 33 -9.02 39.85 9.14
N LEU A 34 -9.03 40.42 10.33
CA LEU A 34 -7.92 40.46 11.28
C LEU A 34 -7.17 39.11 11.33
N VAL A 35 -5.90 39.10 10.91
CA VAL A 35 -4.95 38.03 11.21
C VAL A 35 -4.02 38.55 12.29
N LEU A 36 -4.38 38.31 13.55
CA LEU A 36 -3.42 38.30 14.64
C LEU A 36 -2.65 36.98 14.57
N GLY A 37 -1.33 37.11 14.72
CA GLY A 37 -0.34 36.07 14.48
C GLY A 37 -0.62 34.75 15.17
N GLY A 38 -0.78 33.71 14.36
CA GLY A 38 -0.50 32.33 14.74
C GLY A 38 0.44 31.76 13.69
N ILE A 39 1.73 31.67 14.01
CA ILE A 39 2.70 30.86 13.27
C ILE A 39 2.35 29.40 13.56
N GLY A 40 1.28 28.91 12.96
CA GLY A 40 0.93 27.51 12.94
C GLY A 40 1.74 26.85 11.84
N GLY A 41 2.78 26.10 12.21
CA GLY A 41 3.47 25.18 11.30
C GLY A 41 2.51 24.08 10.88
N GLY A 42 1.75 24.29 9.80
CA GLY A 42 0.94 23.26 9.19
C GLY A 42 1.86 22.20 8.59
N THR A 43 1.78 20.96 9.08
CA THR A 43 2.41 19.80 8.47
C THR A 43 1.81 19.56 7.09
N VAL A 44 2.65 19.51 6.06
CA VAL A 44 2.23 19.22 4.68
C VAL A 44 1.71 17.79 4.63
N THR A 45 0.46 17.63 4.22
CA THR A 45 -0.14 16.32 3.99
C THR A 45 0.34 15.79 2.65
N SER A 46 0.98 14.62 2.65
CA SER A 46 1.46 13.98 1.43
C SER A 46 0.25 13.45 0.64
N LEU A 47 -0.30 14.30 -0.22
CA LEU A 47 -1.26 13.92 -1.26
C LEU A 47 -0.75 12.64 -1.94
N ALA A 48 -1.63 11.65 -2.13
CA ALA A 48 -1.23 10.36 -2.71
C ALA A 48 -0.33 10.57 -3.94
N SER A 49 0.84 9.96 -3.88
CA SER A 49 1.94 10.27 -4.75
C SER A 49 1.67 9.72 -6.15
N ASP A 50 1.80 10.55 -7.18
CA ASP A 50 1.93 10.04 -8.55
C ASP A 50 3.13 9.08 -8.66
N ARG A 51 4.14 9.17 -7.80
CA ARG A 51 5.30 8.28 -7.81
C ARG A 51 4.98 6.85 -7.40
N ASP A 52 3.89 6.65 -6.68
CA ASP A 52 3.42 5.31 -6.31
C ASP A 52 2.82 4.57 -7.51
N ARG A 53 2.57 5.29 -8.62
CA ARG A 53 2.00 4.68 -9.81
C ARG A 53 2.90 3.58 -10.36
N VAL A 54 2.22 2.52 -10.73
CA VAL A 54 2.73 1.41 -11.53
C VAL A 54 2.14 1.61 -12.92
N ALA A 55 2.89 1.27 -13.98
CA ALA A 55 2.43 1.47 -15.36
C ALA A 55 2.51 0.16 -16.14
N TRP A 56 1.37 -0.31 -16.62
CA TRP A 56 1.31 -1.42 -17.58
C TRP A 56 1.74 -0.97 -18.97
N SER A 57 2.51 -1.81 -19.66
CA SER A 57 2.70 -1.66 -21.09
C SER A 57 1.36 -1.83 -21.81
N PRO A 58 1.14 -1.19 -22.97
CA PRO A 58 -0.13 -1.27 -23.70
C PRO A 58 -0.56 -2.70 -24.09
N ASP A 59 0.39 -3.63 -24.23
CA ASP A 59 0.12 -5.05 -24.49
C ASP A 59 -0.15 -5.88 -23.22
N GLY A 60 -0.10 -5.26 -22.03
CA GLY A 60 -0.32 -5.90 -20.74
C GLY A 60 0.79 -6.85 -20.29
N ARG A 61 1.89 -6.97 -21.04
CA ARG A 61 2.95 -7.95 -20.74
C ARG A 61 3.93 -7.45 -19.69
N TRP A 62 4.19 -6.16 -19.64
CA TRP A 62 5.20 -5.55 -18.77
C TRP A 62 4.59 -4.59 -17.78
N ILE A 63 5.16 -4.58 -16.59
CA ILE A 63 4.81 -3.68 -15.50
C ILE A 63 6.04 -2.85 -15.17
N ALA A 64 5.96 -1.54 -15.38
CA ALA A 64 7.03 -0.61 -15.04
C ALA A 64 6.75 0.11 -13.72
N TYR A 65 7.77 0.22 -12.88
CA TYR A 65 7.66 0.85 -11.57
C TYR A 65 9.02 1.27 -11.02
N VAL A 66 9.00 2.27 -10.14
CA VAL A 66 10.18 2.74 -9.42
C VAL A 66 10.25 2.11 -8.03
N MET A 67 11.44 1.71 -7.61
CA MET A 67 11.70 1.28 -6.24
C MET A 67 12.84 2.09 -5.62
N ALA A 68 12.64 2.51 -4.38
CA ALA A 68 13.72 2.90 -3.49
C ALA A 68 14.40 1.66 -2.92
N ASN A 69 15.68 1.46 -3.23
CA ASN A 69 16.49 0.40 -2.65
C ASN A 69 17.12 0.89 -1.35
N ARG A 70 16.73 0.27 -0.25
CA ARG A 70 17.35 0.41 1.08
C ARG A 70 18.39 -0.68 1.30
N SER A 71 19.31 -0.47 2.23
CA SER A 71 20.30 -1.51 2.53
C SER A 71 19.62 -2.67 3.26
N ALA A 72 20.05 -3.92 3.03
CA ALA A 72 19.46 -5.08 3.69
C ALA A 72 19.57 -5.01 5.23
N ALA A 73 20.60 -4.31 5.73
CA ALA A 73 20.81 -4.07 7.15
C ALA A 73 19.69 -3.23 7.78
N ASP A 74 19.01 -2.40 6.99
CA ASP A 74 17.89 -1.56 7.43
C ASP A 74 16.58 -2.35 7.56
N LEU A 75 16.45 -3.44 6.79
CA LEU A 75 15.21 -4.20 6.68
C LEU A 75 15.07 -5.28 7.76
N PHE A 76 16.19 -5.92 8.10
CA PHE A 76 16.27 -6.99 9.09
C PHE A 76 17.33 -6.66 10.14
N PRO A 77 16.94 -6.04 11.27
CA PRO A 77 17.82 -5.98 12.44
C PRO A 77 18.23 -7.41 12.85
N ALA A 78 19.36 -7.55 13.56
CA ALA A 78 19.91 -8.86 13.96
C ALA A 78 18.90 -9.74 14.71
N ASP A 79 17.85 -9.14 15.27
CA ASP A 79 16.86 -9.77 16.13
C ASP A 79 15.43 -9.63 15.56
N TRP A 80 15.29 -9.44 14.25
CA TRP A 80 14.00 -9.06 13.65
C TRP A 80 12.87 -10.04 14.02
N TRP A 81 13.08 -11.33 14.05
CA TRP A 81 11.98 -12.26 14.35
C TRP A 81 11.57 -12.30 15.84
N ALA A 82 12.30 -11.63 16.72
CA ALA A 82 11.92 -11.41 18.11
C ALA A 82 10.94 -10.23 18.24
N LEU A 83 9.83 -10.44 18.92
CA LEU A 83 8.70 -9.50 19.00
C LEU A 83 8.95 -8.33 19.98
N ASP A 84 9.86 -8.50 20.94
CA ASP A 84 10.08 -7.57 22.06
C ASP A 84 10.98 -6.37 21.75
N ILE A 85 11.18 -6.07 20.46
CA ILE A 85 11.82 -4.83 20.05
C ILE A 85 10.72 -3.75 20.00
N SER A 86 10.24 -3.38 21.19
CA SER A 86 9.48 -2.14 21.41
C SER A 86 10.36 -0.91 21.18
N GLN A 87 11.67 -1.10 20.99
CA GLN A 87 12.54 -0.07 20.45
C GLN A 87 12.04 0.27 19.06
N ARG A 88 11.38 1.44 18.99
CA ARG A 88 11.08 2.17 17.77
C ARG A 88 12.13 1.79 16.72
N LEU A 89 11.66 1.21 15.62
CA LEU A 89 12.30 1.39 14.33
C LEU A 89 12.24 2.89 13.99
N GLU A 90 12.72 3.77 14.87
CA GLU A 90 13.21 5.06 14.44
C GLU A 90 14.24 4.70 13.38
N PRO A 91 14.07 5.16 12.14
CA PRO A 91 14.95 4.78 11.04
C PRO A 91 16.37 5.11 11.47
N ALA A 92 17.11 4.07 11.88
CA ALA A 92 18.49 4.20 12.31
C ALA A 92 19.25 4.79 11.13
N ASP A 93 19.62 6.06 11.29
CA ASP A 93 20.16 6.96 10.29
C ASP A 93 19.27 7.23 9.07
N ALA A 94 18.48 8.32 9.15
CA ALA A 94 17.97 9.06 7.99
C ALA A 94 19.08 9.52 7.01
N ALA A 95 20.35 9.31 7.35
CA ALA A 95 21.54 9.66 6.56
C ALA A 95 21.98 8.58 5.56
N ARG A 96 21.42 7.36 5.57
CA ARG A 96 21.84 6.33 4.60
C ARG A 96 21.37 6.70 3.19
N PRO A 97 22.25 6.65 2.18
CA PRO A 97 21.90 7.02 0.82
C PRO A 97 20.89 6.02 0.24
N ILE A 98 19.67 6.49 -0.01
CA ILE A 98 18.64 5.74 -0.73
C ILE A 98 18.98 5.80 -2.22
N SER A 99 19.10 4.65 -2.86
CA SER A 99 19.20 4.59 -4.34
C SER A 99 17.85 4.23 -4.93
N TRP A 100 17.60 4.68 -6.15
CA TRP A 100 16.34 4.49 -6.86
C TRP A 100 16.58 3.66 -8.11
N THR A 101 15.70 2.71 -8.39
CA THR A 101 15.76 1.89 -9.62
C THR A 101 14.40 1.85 -10.29
N LEU A 102 14.40 2.13 -11.59
CA LEU A 102 13.27 1.88 -12.47
C LEU A 102 13.37 0.46 -13.01
N TRP A 103 12.35 -0.33 -12.75
CA TRP A 103 12.22 -1.70 -13.21
C TRP A 103 11.12 -1.82 -14.26
N ALA A 104 11.27 -2.78 -15.16
CA ALA A 104 10.18 -3.37 -15.92
C ALA A 104 10.16 -4.88 -15.65
N THR A 105 9.01 -5.40 -15.22
CA THR A 105 8.82 -6.82 -14.91
C THR A 105 7.74 -7.39 -15.83
N GLU A 106 8.09 -8.44 -16.54
CA GLU A 106 7.17 -9.24 -17.34
C GLU A 106 6.23 -9.96 -16.39
N TRP A 107 4.93 -9.70 -16.50
CA TRP A 107 3.92 -10.12 -15.54
C TRP A 107 3.86 -11.66 -15.42
N GLU A 108 3.76 -12.36 -16.54
CA GLU A 108 3.57 -13.82 -16.57
C GLU A 108 4.80 -14.56 -16.03
N THR A 109 5.98 -14.24 -16.56
CA THR A 109 7.22 -14.95 -16.22
C THR A 109 7.86 -14.44 -14.92
N GLY A 110 7.52 -13.22 -14.49
CA GLY A 110 8.18 -12.51 -13.42
C GLY A 110 9.59 -12.02 -13.78
N ARG A 111 10.03 -12.16 -15.04
CA ARG A 111 11.35 -11.72 -15.50
C ARG A 111 11.45 -10.21 -15.43
N SER A 112 12.53 -9.71 -14.83
CA SER A 112 12.68 -8.27 -14.57
C SER A 112 13.94 -7.71 -15.18
N VAL A 113 13.85 -6.47 -15.69
CA VAL A 113 14.95 -5.72 -16.27
C VAL A 113 15.04 -4.37 -15.57
N ALA A 114 16.24 -4.03 -15.08
CA ALA A 114 16.50 -2.70 -14.54
C ALA A 114 16.74 -1.74 -15.71
N LEU A 115 15.87 -0.76 -15.90
CA LEU A 115 15.94 0.21 -17.00
C LEU A 115 16.80 1.42 -16.65
N ALA A 116 16.76 1.86 -15.38
CA ALA A 116 17.54 2.98 -14.89
C ALA A 116 17.86 2.84 -13.41
N ARG A 117 19.02 3.37 -12.99
CA ARG A 117 19.43 3.51 -11.58
C ARG A 117 19.87 4.94 -11.32
N SER A 118 19.51 5.48 -10.17
CA SER A 118 19.81 6.85 -9.78
C SER A 118 20.08 6.94 -8.28
N ALA A 119 21.00 7.82 -7.87
CA ALA A 119 21.17 8.20 -6.47
C ALA A 119 20.11 9.22 -6.00
N GLY A 120 19.44 9.90 -6.93
CA GLY A 120 18.32 10.78 -6.65
C GLY A 120 16.96 10.17 -7.06
N PRO A 121 15.84 10.72 -6.56
CA PRO A 121 14.50 10.21 -6.83
C PRO A 121 14.18 10.04 -8.32
N LEU A 122 13.44 8.98 -8.63
CA LEU A 122 12.85 8.74 -9.95
C LEU A 122 11.33 8.94 -9.85
N GLY A 123 10.74 9.50 -10.90
CA GLY A 123 9.31 9.67 -11.04
C GLY A 123 8.61 8.42 -11.54
N ALA A 124 7.29 8.39 -11.40
CA ALA A 124 6.52 7.29 -11.97
C ALA A 124 6.73 7.21 -13.49
N PRO A 125 6.96 6.01 -14.02
CA PRO A 125 7.15 5.81 -15.44
C PRO A 125 5.81 5.83 -16.17
N VAL A 126 5.82 6.24 -17.43
CA VAL A 126 4.67 6.14 -18.33
C VAL A 126 5.09 5.56 -19.66
N TRP A 127 4.37 4.54 -20.11
CA TRP A 127 4.58 3.92 -21.41
C TRP A 127 4.08 4.82 -22.52
N ARG A 128 4.83 4.85 -23.62
CA ARG A 128 4.31 5.34 -24.89
C ARG A 128 3.20 4.39 -25.36
N PRO A 129 2.12 4.87 -25.99
CA PRO A 129 0.97 4.02 -26.37
C PRO A 129 1.28 2.87 -27.33
N ASP A 130 2.42 2.89 -28.02
CA ASP A 130 2.90 1.78 -28.85
C ASP A 130 3.69 0.73 -28.06
N GLY A 131 3.93 0.94 -26.77
CA GLY A 131 4.73 0.09 -25.89
C GLY A 131 6.24 0.12 -26.17
N GLY A 132 6.68 0.86 -27.19
CA GLY A 132 8.07 0.85 -27.66
C GLY A 132 9.01 1.76 -26.88
N ALA A 133 8.48 2.60 -25.98
CA ALA A 133 9.28 3.48 -25.15
C ALA A 133 8.59 3.80 -23.82
N LEU A 134 9.36 4.31 -22.87
CA LEU A 134 8.89 4.70 -21.55
C LEU A 134 9.50 6.05 -21.15
N ALA A 135 8.67 7.00 -20.75
CA ALA A 135 9.12 8.30 -20.25
C ALA A 135 9.09 8.29 -18.72
N TYR A 136 10.10 8.92 -18.11
CA TYR A 136 10.16 9.13 -16.67
C TYR A 136 11.00 10.36 -16.38
N VAL A 137 10.87 10.90 -15.17
CA VAL A 137 11.67 12.03 -14.73
C VAL A 137 12.66 11.56 -13.67
N GLN A 138 13.87 12.08 -13.72
CA GLN A 138 14.92 11.83 -12.75
C GLN A 138 15.31 13.15 -12.09
N LEU A 139 15.44 13.14 -10.77
CA LEU A 139 16.05 14.23 -10.01
C LEU A 139 17.52 13.86 -9.73
N ASP A 140 18.44 14.74 -10.09
CA ASP A 140 19.85 14.59 -9.74
C ASP A 140 19.99 14.60 -8.20
N PRO A 141 20.93 13.81 -7.62
CA PRO A 141 21.15 13.81 -6.18
C PRO A 141 21.45 15.24 -5.69
N ALA A 142 21.17 15.51 -4.40
CA ALA A 142 21.57 16.79 -3.82
C ALA A 142 23.08 16.94 -4.02
N SER A 143 23.48 18.02 -4.67
CA SER A 143 24.90 18.33 -4.79
C SER A 143 25.42 18.69 -3.40
N ASN A 144 26.68 18.37 -3.10
CA ASN A 144 27.33 18.81 -1.86
C ASN A 144 27.41 20.35 -1.77
N ASN A 145 27.18 21.05 -2.89
CA ASN A 145 27.07 22.49 -2.94
C ASN A 145 25.58 22.92 -2.88
N PRO A 146 25.08 23.41 -1.73
CA PRO A 146 23.69 23.85 -1.61
C PRO A 146 23.35 25.06 -2.50
N ALA A 147 24.35 25.76 -3.06
CA ALA A 147 24.13 26.88 -3.98
C ALA A 147 23.77 26.43 -5.41
N LEU A 148 24.06 25.17 -5.78
CA LEU A 148 23.67 24.65 -7.08
C LEU A 148 22.29 24.00 -6.98
N PRO A 149 21.26 24.53 -7.68
CA PRO A 149 19.96 23.87 -7.68
C PRO A 149 20.13 22.46 -8.27
N ARG A 150 19.43 21.50 -7.66
CA ARG A 150 19.28 20.15 -8.23
C ARG A 150 18.80 20.28 -9.68
N GLN A 151 19.15 19.32 -10.52
CA GLN A 151 18.64 19.29 -11.89
C GLN A 151 17.58 18.21 -12.00
N ARG A 152 16.52 18.52 -12.74
CA ARG A 152 15.47 17.59 -13.13
C ARG A 152 15.67 17.27 -14.61
N THR A 153 15.74 15.99 -14.93
CA THR A 153 15.88 15.50 -16.31
C THR A 153 14.70 14.63 -16.67
N LEU A 154 14.02 14.97 -17.77
CA LEU A 154 13.02 14.11 -18.41
C LEU A 154 13.75 13.14 -19.34
N TRP A 155 13.56 11.84 -19.12
CA TRP A 155 14.19 10.77 -19.88
C TRP A 155 13.17 10.01 -20.73
N LEU A 156 13.61 9.56 -21.90
CA LEU A 156 12.93 8.58 -22.73
C LEU A 156 13.79 7.30 -22.81
N GLN A 157 13.27 6.20 -22.26
CA GLN A 157 13.85 4.87 -22.39
C GLN A 157 13.31 4.20 -23.66
N THR A 158 14.13 3.99 -24.68
CA THR A 158 13.72 3.35 -25.95
C THR A 158 14.17 1.89 -26.05
N ALA A 159 15.09 1.45 -25.19
CA ALA A 159 15.48 0.05 -25.01
C ALA A 159 16.08 -0.12 -23.61
N PRO A 160 16.27 -1.35 -23.07
CA PRO A 160 16.87 -1.56 -21.74
C PRO A 160 18.17 -0.81 -21.48
N ASN A 161 19.02 -0.69 -22.50
CA ASN A 161 20.33 -0.03 -22.42
C ASN A 161 20.39 1.32 -23.14
N ARG A 162 19.26 1.82 -23.68
CA ARG A 162 19.19 3.08 -24.42
C ARG A 162 18.20 4.03 -23.77
N ARG A 163 18.73 5.14 -23.26
CA ARG A 163 17.98 6.26 -22.71
C ARG A 163 18.41 7.57 -23.37
N VAL A 164 17.47 8.45 -23.61
CA VAL A 164 17.71 9.77 -24.21
C VAL A 164 17.17 10.85 -23.29
N PRO A 165 17.98 11.86 -22.91
CA PRO A 165 17.49 13.00 -22.16
C PRO A 165 16.69 13.88 -23.11
N LEU A 166 15.42 14.12 -22.80
CA LEU A 166 14.51 14.91 -23.61
C LEU A 166 14.48 16.39 -23.20
N ASP A 167 14.54 16.66 -21.91
CA ASP A 167 14.56 18.01 -21.33
C ASP A 167 15.34 17.99 -20.01
N ARG A 168 16.07 19.07 -19.71
CA ARG A 168 16.83 19.23 -18.47
C ARG A 168 16.64 20.64 -17.94
N ARG A 169 16.11 20.75 -16.72
CA ARG A 169 15.81 22.04 -16.08
C ARG A 169 16.28 22.07 -14.62
N PRO A 170 16.56 23.26 -14.06
CA PRO A 170 16.74 23.42 -12.62
C PRO A 170 15.50 22.96 -11.86
N HIS A 171 15.71 22.23 -10.78
CA HIS A 171 14.68 21.84 -9.82
C HIS A 171 14.49 22.98 -8.80
N PRO A 172 13.27 23.52 -8.66
CA PRO A 172 13.00 24.61 -7.73
C PRO A 172 13.22 24.19 -6.27
N PRO A 173 14.04 24.92 -5.49
CA PRO A 173 14.26 24.62 -4.08
C PRO A 173 12.99 24.74 -3.23
N GLU A 174 11.99 25.50 -3.69
CA GLU A 174 10.68 25.64 -3.05
C GLU A 174 9.95 24.31 -2.98
N TRP A 175 10.07 23.44 -3.99
CA TRP A 175 9.40 22.14 -4.00
C TRP A 175 9.99 21.20 -2.95
N ASP A 176 11.30 21.25 -2.72
CA ASP A 176 11.96 20.50 -1.65
C ASP A 176 11.46 20.96 -0.27
N ARG A 177 11.26 22.27 -0.07
CA ARG A 177 10.73 22.83 1.19
C ARG A 177 9.27 22.49 1.44
N LEU A 178 8.47 22.48 0.38
CA LEU A 178 7.04 22.18 0.47
C LEU A 178 6.79 20.68 0.65
N GLY A 179 7.82 19.82 0.60
CA GLY A 179 7.63 18.37 0.52
C GLY A 179 6.79 17.95 -0.70
N VAL A 180 6.59 18.87 -1.65
CA VAL A 180 5.84 18.62 -2.88
C VAL A 180 6.72 17.71 -3.69
N GLU A 181 6.24 16.50 -3.87
CA GLU A 181 7.03 15.47 -4.48
C GLU A 181 7.40 15.85 -5.91
N PRO A 182 8.70 16.07 -6.20
CA PRO A 182 9.13 16.84 -7.34
C PRO A 182 9.00 16.15 -8.71
N VAL A 183 8.24 15.06 -8.79
CA VAL A 183 8.31 14.13 -9.91
C VAL A 183 6.95 13.54 -10.28
N ALA A 184 6.00 14.38 -10.68
CA ALA A 184 4.79 13.93 -11.36
C ALA A 184 5.13 13.15 -12.64
N ALA A 185 4.28 12.19 -12.96
CA ALA A 185 4.41 11.38 -14.15
C ALA A 185 4.22 12.25 -15.42
N PRO A 186 5.07 12.10 -16.46
CA PRO A 186 4.77 12.68 -17.76
C PRO A 186 3.59 11.93 -18.41
N ALA A 187 2.91 12.53 -19.39
CA ALA A 187 1.77 11.90 -20.05
C ALA A 187 1.92 11.97 -21.57
N PHE A 188 1.76 10.83 -22.24
CA PHE A 188 1.76 10.74 -23.71
C PHE A 188 0.35 10.97 -24.27
N SER A 189 0.26 11.69 -25.39
CA SER A 189 -0.96 11.70 -26.21
C SER A 189 -1.23 10.31 -26.78
N ARG A 190 -2.47 10.06 -27.24
CA ARG A 190 -2.90 8.75 -27.73
C ARG A 190 -2.01 8.18 -28.84
N ASN A 191 -1.54 9.03 -29.73
CA ASN A 191 -0.65 8.66 -30.84
C ASN A 191 0.84 8.58 -30.45
N GLY A 192 1.19 8.89 -29.18
CA GLY A 192 2.57 8.94 -28.70
C GLY A 192 3.44 10.05 -29.30
N ARG A 193 2.86 10.98 -30.07
CA ARG A 193 3.57 12.07 -30.77
C ARG A 193 3.65 13.36 -29.96
N LYS A 194 2.83 13.52 -28.92
CA LYS A 194 2.93 14.62 -27.96
C LYS A 194 3.24 14.06 -26.57
N LEU A 195 3.98 14.82 -25.78
CA LEU A 195 4.32 14.54 -24.40
C LEU A 195 4.02 15.78 -23.58
N ALA A 196 3.23 15.63 -22.51
CA ALA A 196 2.97 16.67 -21.53
C ALA A 196 3.71 16.33 -20.24
N TYR A 197 4.39 17.30 -19.63
CA TYR A 197 5.11 17.08 -18.39
C TYR A 197 5.20 18.37 -17.58
N GLU A 198 5.24 18.22 -16.26
CA GLU A 198 5.36 19.37 -15.37
C GLU A 198 6.72 20.04 -15.49
N VAL A 199 6.74 21.36 -15.41
CA VAL A 199 7.93 22.18 -15.31
C VAL A 199 7.73 23.25 -14.24
N TYR A 200 8.83 23.83 -13.79
CA TYR A 200 8.81 25.07 -13.01
C TYR A 200 9.56 26.14 -13.78
N ASP A 201 8.90 27.28 -13.97
CA ASP A 201 9.51 28.47 -14.53
C ASP A 201 9.60 29.53 -13.42
N PRO A 202 10.78 30.15 -13.18
CA PRO A 202 10.92 31.16 -12.13
C PRO A 202 10.00 32.38 -12.28
N GLN A 203 9.55 32.70 -13.51
CA GLN A 203 8.70 33.86 -13.78
C GLN A 203 7.21 33.49 -13.69
N THR A 204 6.81 32.33 -14.23
CA THR A 204 5.39 31.94 -14.28
C THR A 204 4.98 30.95 -13.19
N GLY A 205 5.92 30.42 -12.42
CA GLY A 205 5.68 29.39 -11.42
C GLY A 205 5.55 27.98 -12.01
N PRO A 206 4.89 27.05 -11.29
CA PRO A 206 4.66 25.70 -11.78
C PRO A 206 3.71 25.69 -12.99
N GLY A 207 3.95 24.78 -13.94
CA GLY A 207 3.13 24.64 -15.14
C GLY A 207 3.33 23.30 -15.84
N VAL A 208 2.62 23.09 -16.93
CA VAL A 208 2.79 21.93 -17.83
C VAL A 208 3.33 22.39 -19.17
N VAL A 209 4.43 21.80 -19.62
CA VAL A 209 4.89 21.93 -21.01
C VAL A 209 4.26 20.82 -21.83
N VAL A 210 3.68 21.19 -22.96
CA VAL A 210 3.27 20.26 -24.01
C VAL A 210 4.24 20.38 -25.16
N ALA A 211 4.86 19.26 -25.53
CA ALA A 211 5.85 19.21 -26.60
C ALA A 211 5.53 18.09 -27.59
N ARG A 212 5.90 18.29 -28.85
CA ARG A 212 5.91 17.26 -29.88
C ARG A 212 7.18 16.42 -29.74
N LEU A 213 7.04 15.10 -29.80
CA LEU A 213 8.14 14.16 -29.77
C LEU A 213 8.52 13.76 -31.20
N THR A 214 9.70 14.19 -31.66
CA THR A 214 10.26 13.87 -32.98
C THR A 214 11.51 13.00 -32.85
N ALA A 215 11.41 11.73 -33.27
CA ALA A 215 12.42 10.67 -33.13
C ALA A 215 12.89 10.44 -31.68
N GLU A 216 13.65 11.37 -31.10
CA GLU A 216 14.13 11.38 -29.71
C GLU A 216 14.35 12.82 -29.19
N ARG A 217 13.66 13.82 -29.76
CA ARG A 217 13.72 15.24 -29.36
C ARG A 217 12.34 15.78 -29.03
N LEU A 218 12.29 16.74 -28.10
CA LEU A 218 11.08 17.50 -27.81
C LEU A 218 11.12 18.85 -28.51
N GLU A 219 10.07 19.14 -29.26
CA GLU A 219 9.77 20.45 -29.83
C GLU A 219 8.63 21.06 -29.00
N PRO A 220 8.89 22.07 -28.15
CA PRO A 220 7.85 22.70 -27.34
C PRO A 220 6.72 23.26 -28.22
N LEU A 221 5.48 22.91 -27.90
CA LEU A 221 4.29 23.43 -28.57
C LEU A 221 3.67 24.56 -27.75
N GLN A 222 3.46 24.30 -26.46
CA GLN A 222 2.80 25.24 -25.55
C GLN A 222 3.24 25.03 -24.10
N THR A 223 3.23 26.11 -23.32
CA THR A 223 3.38 26.06 -21.86
C THR A 223 2.08 26.53 -21.23
N LEU A 224 1.53 25.70 -20.34
CA LEU A 224 0.29 25.96 -19.61
C LEU A 224 0.67 26.36 -18.18
N PRO A 225 0.61 27.65 -17.82
CA PRO A 225 0.99 28.10 -16.48
C PRO A 225 -0.08 27.73 -15.43
N GLY A 226 0.34 27.52 -14.19
CA GLY A 226 -0.57 27.29 -13.06
C GLY A 226 -1.34 25.97 -13.14
N VAL A 227 -0.83 24.98 -13.87
CA VAL A 227 -1.41 23.64 -13.95
C VAL A 227 -0.34 22.56 -13.74
N GLY A 228 -0.76 21.36 -13.33
CA GLY A 228 0.08 20.19 -13.09
C GLY A 228 -0.63 18.88 -13.40
N ARG A 229 0.08 17.76 -13.23
CA ARG A 229 -0.39 16.38 -13.35
C ARG A 229 -1.21 16.13 -14.63
N PRO A 230 -0.57 16.25 -15.81
CA PRO A 230 -1.25 16.13 -17.09
C PRO A 230 -1.77 14.71 -17.32
N VAL A 231 -2.94 14.59 -17.96
CA VAL A 231 -3.51 13.31 -18.41
C VAL A 231 -4.20 13.48 -19.76
N TRP A 232 -3.79 12.71 -20.76
CA TRP A 232 -4.36 12.78 -22.10
C TRP A 232 -5.59 11.91 -22.27
N SER A 233 -6.55 12.43 -23.05
CA SER A 233 -7.68 11.66 -23.56
C SER A 233 -7.21 10.61 -24.56
N GLY A 234 -7.69 9.39 -24.38
CA GLY A 234 -7.49 8.29 -25.31
C GLY A 234 -8.31 8.41 -26.60
N ARG A 235 -9.13 9.46 -26.78
CA ARG A 235 -10.04 9.60 -27.92
C ARG A 235 -9.61 10.67 -28.91
N ASP A 236 -9.44 11.90 -28.44
CA ASP A 236 -9.41 13.13 -29.25
C ASP A 236 -8.15 13.98 -29.05
N ASP A 237 -7.13 13.49 -28.33
CA ASP A 237 -5.93 14.27 -27.94
C ASP A 237 -6.28 15.52 -27.08
N SER A 238 -7.43 15.54 -26.39
CA SER A 238 -7.70 16.51 -25.32
C SER A 238 -6.79 16.25 -24.10
N LEU A 239 -6.45 17.31 -23.36
CA LEU A 239 -5.54 17.25 -22.20
C LEU A 239 -6.25 17.74 -20.93
N ALA A 240 -6.31 16.89 -19.90
CA ALA A 240 -6.74 17.31 -18.57
C ALA A 240 -5.51 17.63 -17.70
N CYS A 241 -5.61 18.66 -16.86
CA CYS A 241 -4.61 19.01 -15.86
C CYS A 241 -5.29 19.47 -14.57
N PHE A 242 -4.61 19.35 -13.44
CA PHE A 242 -5.02 20.00 -12.20
C PHE A 242 -4.52 21.44 -12.19
N ALA A 243 -5.40 22.41 -11.95
CA ALA A 243 -5.03 23.77 -11.64
C ALA A 243 -4.35 23.84 -10.28
N LEU A 244 -3.21 24.52 -10.24
CA LEU A 244 -2.41 24.77 -9.05
C LEU A 244 -2.71 26.18 -8.58
N GLU A 245 -3.27 26.34 -7.37
CA GLU A 245 -3.53 27.67 -6.82
C GLU A 245 -2.21 28.42 -6.59
N SER A 246 -2.11 29.62 -7.17
CA SER A 246 -0.89 30.43 -7.22
C SER A 246 -0.45 31.05 -5.88
N HIS A 247 -1.13 30.75 -4.77
CA HIS A 247 -1.03 31.55 -3.54
C HIS A 247 -0.75 30.73 -2.28
N GLY A 248 0.52 30.37 -2.09
CA GLY A 248 1.24 30.44 -0.80
C GLY A 248 0.80 29.57 0.40
N ARG A 249 -0.36 28.91 0.35
CA ARG A 249 -0.78 27.93 1.34
C ARG A 249 -1.38 26.74 0.61
N LEU A 250 -0.80 25.57 0.89
CA LEU A 250 -1.06 24.25 0.33
C LEU A 250 -2.49 23.76 0.61
N ALA A 251 -3.52 24.48 0.17
CA ALA A 251 -4.88 23.98 0.18
C ALA A 251 -5.04 23.00 -1.00
N PRO A 252 -5.48 21.75 -0.77
CA PRO A 252 -5.59 20.71 -1.79
C PRO A 252 -6.79 20.89 -2.73
N VAL A 253 -7.32 22.11 -2.89
CA VAL A 253 -8.46 22.37 -3.77
C VAL A 253 -7.94 22.62 -5.17
N ALA A 254 -7.45 21.57 -5.80
CA ALA A 254 -7.15 21.63 -7.22
C ALA A 254 -8.48 21.65 -8.00
N GLU A 255 -8.66 22.57 -8.94
CA GLU A 255 -9.70 22.50 -9.96
C GLU A 255 -9.17 21.63 -11.12
N LEU A 256 -9.98 20.78 -11.73
CA LEU A 256 -9.60 20.04 -12.93
C LEU A 256 -9.95 20.89 -14.14
N VAL A 257 -8.95 21.21 -14.96
CA VAL A 257 -9.12 21.95 -16.20
C VAL A 257 -8.90 21.02 -17.39
N VAL A 258 -9.71 21.20 -18.44
CA VAL A 258 -9.60 20.43 -19.68
C VAL A 258 -9.30 21.38 -20.82
N PHE A 259 -8.32 21.00 -21.61
CA PHE A 259 -7.88 21.68 -22.81
C PHE A 259 -8.21 20.82 -24.04
N ASP A 260 -8.64 21.48 -25.12
CA ASP A 260 -8.81 20.84 -26.43
C ASP A 260 -7.45 20.50 -27.09
N PRO A 261 -7.44 19.88 -28.29
CA PRO A 261 -6.19 19.50 -28.96
C PRO A 261 -5.29 20.67 -29.39
N ASP A 262 -5.87 21.87 -29.46
CA ASP A 262 -5.20 23.16 -29.73
C ASP A 262 -4.88 23.91 -28.42
N PHE A 263 -5.10 23.24 -27.28
CA PHE A 263 -4.82 23.69 -25.92
C PHE A 263 -5.63 24.91 -25.46
N ASN A 264 -6.82 25.13 -26.03
CA ASN A 264 -7.78 26.07 -25.49
C ASN A 264 -8.52 25.43 -24.32
N LEU A 265 -8.73 26.20 -23.25
CA LEU A 265 -9.51 25.76 -22.11
C LEU A 265 -10.99 25.57 -22.50
N THR A 266 -11.50 24.35 -22.40
CA THR A 266 -12.87 23.98 -22.78
C THR A 266 -13.78 23.65 -21.61
N ALA A 267 -13.22 23.11 -20.52
CA ALA A 267 -14.01 22.76 -19.35
C ALA A 267 -13.22 22.94 -18.05
N ARG A 268 -13.99 23.08 -16.96
CA ARG A 268 -13.50 23.12 -15.59
C ARG A 268 -14.41 22.30 -14.69
N SER A 269 -13.85 21.53 -13.76
CA SER A 269 -14.64 20.84 -12.75
C SER A 269 -15.07 21.79 -11.65
N SER A 270 -16.23 21.55 -11.04
CA SER A 270 -16.56 22.11 -9.73
C SER A 270 -16.28 21.10 -8.61
N GLY A 271 -15.86 21.59 -7.44
CA GLY A 271 -15.74 20.79 -6.21
C GLY A 271 -14.32 20.67 -5.66
N VAL A 272 -14.22 20.05 -4.48
CA VAL A 272 -12.94 19.77 -3.82
C VAL A 272 -12.42 18.44 -4.33
N LEU A 273 -11.37 18.46 -5.14
CA LEU A 273 -10.78 17.26 -5.70
C LEU A 273 -9.95 16.52 -4.67
N THR A 274 -9.85 15.21 -4.88
CA THR A 274 -8.89 14.38 -4.16
C THR A 274 -7.60 14.30 -4.97
N ALA A 275 -6.51 13.88 -4.33
CA ALA A 275 -5.21 13.78 -4.99
C ALA A 275 -5.07 12.65 -6.02
N SER A 276 -6.09 11.82 -6.27
CA SER A 276 -5.97 10.80 -7.30
C SER A 276 -6.02 11.43 -8.68
N THR A 277 -5.09 10.99 -9.52
CA THR A 277 -5.00 11.41 -10.91
C THR A 277 -6.27 10.99 -11.66
N PRO A 278 -6.86 11.87 -12.48
CA PRO A 278 -8.07 11.56 -13.20
C PRO A 278 -7.77 10.51 -14.28
N VAL A 279 -8.81 9.81 -14.72
CA VAL A 279 -8.71 8.76 -15.74
C VAL A 279 -9.73 9.04 -16.83
N TRP A 280 -9.31 8.96 -18.09
CA TRP A 280 -10.20 9.06 -19.23
C TRP A 280 -10.81 7.69 -19.53
N THR A 281 -12.13 7.65 -19.73
CA THR A 281 -12.82 6.50 -20.29
C THR A 281 -12.61 6.43 -21.81
N ASN A 282 -12.85 5.25 -22.41
CA ASN A 282 -12.75 5.07 -23.86
C ASN A 282 -13.72 5.94 -24.68
N ASN A 283 -14.84 6.35 -24.09
CA ASN A 283 -15.79 7.24 -24.76
C ASN A 283 -15.37 8.72 -24.67
N GLY A 284 -14.24 9.05 -24.04
CA GLY A 284 -13.72 10.41 -23.90
C GLY A 284 -14.34 11.19 -22.75
N GLN A 285 -14.88 10.52 -21.73
CA GLN A 285 -15.32 11.15 -20.49
C GLN A 285 -14.18 11.14 -19.47
N LEU A 286 -14.10 12.18 -18.65
CA LEU A 286 -13.06 12.31 -17.64
C LEU A 286 -13.64 11.93 -16.28
N VAL A 287 -13.14 10.84 -15.69
CA VAL A 287 -13.49 10.41 -14.33
C VAL A 287 -12.44 10.91 -13.37
N TYR A 288 -12.89 11.46 -12.25
CA TYR A 288 -12.01 11.95 -11.19
C TYR A 288 -12.67 11.76 -9.82
N ALA A 289 -11.87 11.68 -8.77
CA ALA A 289 -12.40 11.57 -7.41
C ALA A 289 -12.53 12.95 -6.76
N ALA A 290 -13.70 13.20 -6.17
CA ALA A 290 -14.01 14.44 -5.48
C ALA A 290 -14.66 14.18 -4.12
N ILE A 291 -14.49 15.13 -3.21
CA ILE A 291 -15.22 15.18 -1.95
C ILE A 291 -16.56 15.87 -2.25
N VAL A 292 -17.66 15.13 -2.14
CA VAL A 292 -18.99 15.67 -2.40
C VAL A 292 -19.48 16.36 -1.13
N PRO A 293 -19.90 17.64 -1.20
CA PRO A 293 -20.55 18.30 -0.08
C PRO A 293 -21.83 17.53 0.27
N ALA A 294 -21.90 16.95 1.47
CA ALA A 294 -23.11 16.36 2.01
C ALA A 294 -23.52 17.09 3.28
N PRO A 295 -24.83 17.16 3.60
CA PRO A 295 -25.31 17.76 4.85
C PRO A 295 -24.92 16.95 6.10
N THR A 296 -24.41 15.72 5.91
CA THR A 296 -23.94 14.85 6.98
C THR A 296 -22.52 15.24 7.43
N LYS A 297 -22.21 14.99 8.71
CA LYS A 297 -20.86 15.22 9.28
C LYS A 297 -19.75 14.46 8.52
N LEU A 298 -20.08 13.34 7.89
CA LEU A 298 -19.19 12.63 6.98
C LEU A 298 -19.40 13.19 5.58
N LYS A 299 -18.36 13.80 5.00
CA LYS A 299 -18.34 14.22 3.59
C LYS A 299 -18.02 12.98 2.74
N PRO A 300 -18.98 12.40 2.00
CA PRO A 300 -18.72 11.22 1.20
C PRO A 300 -17.75 11.59 0.07
N MET A 301 -16.72 10.77 -0.09
CA MET A 301 -15.90 10.79 -1.30
C MET A 301 -16.69 10.09 -2.40
N ALA A 302 -16.64 10.60 -3.63
CA ALA A 302 -17.27 9.97 -4.77
C ALA A 302 -16.38 10.07 -6.01
N LEU A 303 -16.58 9.15 -6.94
CA LEU A 303 -16.12 9.32 -8.30
C LEU A 303 -17.14 10.15 -9.06
N THR A 304 -16.63 11.16 -9.75
CA THR A 304 -17.39 12.14 -10.52
C THR A 304 -16.93 12.05 -11.98
N ILE A 305 -17.87 12.12 -12.90
CA ILE A 305 -17.60 12.27 -14.33
C ILE A 305 -17.73 13.75 -14.69
N LEU A 306 -16.79 14.26 -15.48
CA LEU A 306 -16.96 15.51 -16.21
C LEU A 306 -17.58 15.23 -17.58
N LYS A 307 -18.83 15.65 -17.78
CA LYS A 307 -19.56 15.53 -19.04
C LYS A 307 -20.03 16.91 -19.48
N GLU A 308 -19.61 17.35 -20.66
CA GLU A 308 -20.04 18.64 -21.25
C GLU A 308 -19.81 19.83 -20.30
N GLY A 309 -18.69 19.82 -19.57
CA GLY A 309 -18.34 20.86 -18.59
C GLY A 309 -19.13 20.80 -17.28
N ARG A 310 -19.97 19.77 -17.07
CA ARG A 310 -20.71 19.54 -15.83
C ARG A 310 -20.16 18.34 -15.08
N SER A 311 -20.03 18.51 -13.78
CA SER A 311 -19.60 17.49 -12.83
C SER A 311 -20.80 16.69 -12.36
N GLU A 312 -20.84 15.39 -12.67
CA GLU A 312 -21.90 14.47 -12.28
C GLU A 312 -21.34 13.35 -11.40
N VAL A 313 -21.94 13.13 -10.22
CA VAL A 313 -21.53 12.02 -9.35
C VAL A 313 -21.85 10.70 -10.06
N TRP A 314 -20.81 9.93 -10.37
CA TRP A 314 -20.93 8.69 -11.12
C TRP A 314 -21.00 7.47 -10.21
N PHE A 315 -20.18 7.43 -9.17
CA PHE A 315 -20.11 6.30 -8.25
C PHE A 315 -19.77 6.76 -6.84
N LYS A 316 -20.55 6.29 -5.87
CA LYS A 316 -20.20 6.43 -4.45
C LYS A 316 -19.59 5.10 -4.02
N PRO A 317 -18.30 5.06 -3.61
CA PRO A 317 -17.73 3.86 -3.06
C PRO A 317 -18.57 3.39 -1.87
N PRO A 318 -18.68 2.06 -1.66
CA PRO A 318 -19.30 1.55 -0.45
C PRO A 318 -18.62 2.19 0.76
N GLU A 319 -19.41 2.50 1.80
CA GLU A 319 -18.82 2.90 3.06
C GLU A 319 -17.83 1.80 3.49
N PRO A 320 -16.59 2.17 3.86
CA PRO A 320 -15.64 1.21 4.36
C PRO A 320 -16.32 0.49 5.53
N ARG A 321 -16.27 -0.85 5.51
CA ARG A 321 -16.83 -1.62 6.62
C ARG A 321 -16.22 -1.06 7.89
N ARG A 322 -17.07 -0.57 8.79
CA ARG A 322 -16.67 -0.32 10.17
C ARG A 322 -16.31 -1.69 10.72
N VAL A 323 -15.05 -2.09 10.55
CA VAL A 323 -14.50 -3.24 11.26
C VAL A 323 -14.75 -2.89 12.72
N GLY A 324 -15.53 -3.73 13.40
CA GLY A 324 -15.98 -3.50 14.77
C GLY A 324 -14.80 -3.55 15.72
N PHE A 325 -13.96 -2.52 15.70
CA PHE A 325 -13.07 -2.18 16.79
C PHE A 325 -13.99 -1.84 17.96
N ARG A 326 -14.31 -2.86 18.76
CA ARG A 326 -15.08 -2.74 20.01
C ARG A 326 -14.46 -1.69 20.95
N ASP A 327 -13.18 -1.37 20.78
CA ASP A 327 -12.47 -0.37 21.59
C ASP A 327 -12.58 1.07 21.07
N ALA A 328 -12.77 1.29 19.77
CA ALA A 328 -13.04 2.64 19.25
C ALA A 328 -14.45 3.13 19.67
N ALA A 329 -15.39 2.20 19.86
CA ALA A 329 -16.73 2.49 20.37
C ALA A 329 -16.75 2.87 21.87
N ARG A 330 -15.69 2.58 22.64
CA ARG A 330 -15.55 3.06 24.03
C ARG A 330 -15.10 4.52 24.11
N SER A 331 -14.56 5.08 23.03
CA SER A 331 -14.36 6.53 22.85
C SER A 331 -15.67 7.19 22.39
N ASN A 332 -16.73 7.08 23.21
CA ASN A 332 -18.07 7.54 22.87
C ASN A 332 -18.24 9.08 22.88
N ASP A 333 -17.20 9.85 23.25
CA ASP A 333 -17.31 11.29 23.50
C ASP A 333 -16.69 12.22 22.44
N GLN A 334 -15.99 11.70 21.43
CA GLN A 334 -15.52 12.53 20.32
C GLN A 334 -15.61 11.76 19.01
N ALA A 335 -16.76 11.89 18.34
CA ALA A 335 -16.77 11.91 16.88
C ALA A 335 -15.92 13.10 16.45
N ALA A 336 -14.60 12.89 16.42
CA ALA A 336 -13.60 13.89 16.11
C ALA A 336 -13.93 14.43 14.73
N GLU A 337 -14.49 15.64 14.71
CA GLU A 337 -14.66 16.43 13.50
C GLU A 337 -13.30 16.45 12.80
N PHE A 338 -13.26 16.01 11.53
CA PHE A 338 -12.04 16.05 10.73
C PHE A 338 -11.52 17.49 10.74
N ARG A 339 -10.41 17.72 11.46
CA ARG A 339 -9.72 19.01 11.50
C ARG A 339 -8.54 18.94 10.54
N PRO A 340 -8.61 19.60 9.37
CA PRO A 340 -7.56 19.56 8.34
C PRO A 340 -6.16 19.90 8.89
N ASP A 341 -6.11 20.72 9.96
CA ASP A 341 -4.86 21.19 10.56
C ASP A 341 -4.18 20.18 11.50
N ARG A 342 -4.88 19.12 11.93
CA ARG A 342 -4.34 18.12 12.90
C ARG A 342 -4.13 16.74 12.32
N ASP A 343 -4.76 16.42 11.19
CA ASP A 343 -4.65 15.09 10.59
C ASP A 343 -3.70 15.15 9.37
N PRO A 344 -2.48 14.59 9.46
CA PRO A 344 -1.49 14.67 8.40
C PRO A 344 -1.87 13.90 7.13
N ASP A 345 -2.90 13.04 7.16
CA ASP A 345 -3.32 12.21 6.03
C ASP A 345 -4.83 12.34 5.78
N PRO A 346 -5.28 13.26 4.90
CA PRO A 346 -6.69 13.36 4.55
C PRO A 346 -7.19 12.06 3.90
N PRO A 347 -8.48 11.72 4.07
CA PRO A 347 -9.07 10.57 3.41
C PRO A 347 -8.83 10.67 1.90
N THR A 348 -8.27 9.62 1.31
CA THR A 348 -7.87 9.61 -0.09
C THR A 348 -8.62 8.50 -0.84
N LEU A 349 -9.27 8.85 -1.95
CA LEU A 349 -9.93 7.91 -2.83
C LEU A 349 -9.01 7.65 -4.02
N LEU A 350 -8.50 6.43 -4.11
CA LEU A 350 -7.70 5.99 -5.25
C LEU A 350 -8.56 5.10 -6.12
N PHE A 351 -8.46 5.26 -7.43
CA PHE A 351 -9.19 4.42 -8.35
C PHE A 351 -8.42 4.27 -9.67
N ASP A 352 -8.77 3.24 -10.41
CA ASP A 352 -8.41 3.09 -11.81
C ASP A 352 -9.53 2.36 -12.57
N LEU A 353 -9.56 2.54 -13.89
CA LEU A 353 -10.62 2.01 -14.76
C LEU A 353 -10.07 0.87 -15.61
N ALA A 354 -10.88 -0.18 -15.73
CA ALA A 354 -10.63 -1.16 -16.77
C ALA A 354 -10.84 -0.52 -18.16
N PRO A 355 -10.20 -1.06 -19.20
CA PRO A 355 -10.32 -0.55 -20.56
C PRO A 355 -11.75 -0.44 -21.05
N ASP A 356 -12.68 -1.30 -20.61
CA ASP A 356 -14.08 -1.22 -21.03
C ASP A 356 -14.82 0.03 -20.51
N GLY A 357 -14.28 0.70 -19.48
CA GLY A 357 -14.92 1.82 -18.80
C GLY A 357 -16.14 1.43 -17.96
N GLU A 358 -16.45 0.13 -17.86
CA GLU A 358 -17.56 -0.41 -17.07
C GLU A 358 -17.08 -0.92 -15.72
N HIS A 359 -15.82 -1.36 -15.63
CA HIS A 359 -15.21 -1.80 -14.38
C HIS A 359 -14.35 -0.72 -13.75
N VAL A 360 -14.57 -0.47 -12.46
CA VAL A 360 -13.72 0.38 -11.64
C VAL A 360 -13.11 -0.42 -10.49
N PHE A 361 -11.84 -0.17 -10.23
CA PHE A 361 -11.15 -0.63 -9.04
C PHE A 361 -10.92 0.57 -8.15
N VAL A 362 -11.41 0.50 -6.91
CA VAL A 362 -11.40 1.64 -5.99
C VAL A 362 -10.83 1.20 -4.66
N THR A 363 -10.04 2.04 -4.03
CA THR A 363 -9.69 1.90 -2.61
C THR A 363 -9.85 3.22 -1.89
N VAL A 364 -10.40 3.15 -0.68
CA VAL A 364 -10.51 4.31 0.21
C VAL A 364 -9.42 4.18 1.26
N ARG A 365 -8.49 5.12 1.26
CA ARG A 365 -7.47 5.24 2.29
C ARG A 365 -8.01 6.16 3.38
N LEU A 366 -8.42 5.56 4.49
CA LEU A 366 -8.72 6.29 5.73
C LEU A 366 -7.61 5.99 6.74
N ARG A 367 -7.34 6.95 7.62
CA ARG A 367 -6.43 6.75 8.74
C ARG A 367 -7.00 5.66 9.66
N ASP A 368 -6.11 4.78 10.14
CA ASP A 368 -6.44 3.67 11.04
C ASP A 368 -7.45 2.64 10.51
N HIS A 369 -7.75 2.66 9.21
CA HIS A 369 -8.59 1.66 8.57
C HIS A 369 -7.81 0.83 7.55
N PRO A 370 -8.13 -0.48 7.45
CA PRO A 370 -7.63 -1.31 6.35
C PRO A 370 -7.98 -0.71 4.99
N SER A 371 -6.99 -0.58 4.12
CA SER A 371 -7.24 -0.24 2.72
C SER A 371 -7.76 -1.50 2.00
N GLU A 372 -9.05 -1.56 1.73
CA GLU A 372 -9.69 -2.59 0.90
C GLU A 372 -9.75 -2.08 -0.55
N VAL A 373 -9.47 -2.94 -1.53
CA VAL A 373 -9.80 -2.64 -2.93
C VAL A 373 -11.17 -3.22 -3.22
N SER A 374 -12.06 -2.47 -3.87
CA SER A 374 -13.33 -2.95 -4.38
C SER A 374 -13.33 -2.93 -5.91
N HIS A 375 -13.76 -4.05 -6.51
CA HIS A 375 -14.09 -4.13 -7.93
C HIS A 375 -15.59 -3.90 -8.09
N SER A 376 -15.94 -2.82 -8.78
CA SER A 376 -17.33 -2.36 -8.89
C SER A 376 -17.74 -2.07 -10.32
N LEU A 377 -19.05 -2.11 -10.55
CA LEU A 377 -19.75 -1.67 -11.75
C LEU A 377 -20.44 -0.33 -11.43
N PRO A 378 -19.85 0.81 -11.78
CA PRO A 378 -20.35 2.13 -11.40
C PRO A 378 -21.81 2.39 -11.79
N ARG A 379 -22.22 1.92 -12.98
CA ARG A 379 -23.59 2.14 -13.50
C ARG A 379 -24.66 1.42 -12.69
N THR A 380 -24.37 0.22 -12.19
CA THR A 380 -25.32 -0.58 -11.40
C THR A 380 -25.14 -0.36 -9.90
N GLY A 381 -24.01 0.22 -9.48
CA GLY A 381 -23.59 0.26 -8.08
C GLY A 381 -23.18 -1.10 -7.52
N GLU A 382 -23.14 -2.15 -8.35
CA GLU A 382 -22.83 -3.50 -7.93
C GLU A 382 -21.35 -3.63 -7.57
N ILE A 383 -21.06 -4.24 -6.42
CA ILE A 383 -19.71 -4.60 -6.00
C ILE A 383 -19.51 -6.07 -6.33
N ARG A 384 -18.80 -6.35 -7.42
CA ARG A 384 -18.53 -7.72 -7.86
C ARG A 384 -17.60 -8.43 -6.88
N ASN A 385 -16.59 -7.73 -6.39
CA ASN A 385 -15.68 -8.30 -5.43
C ASN A 385 -15.02 -7.25 -4.54
N ARG A 386 -14.49 -7.73 -3.41
CA ARG A 386 -13.70 -6.96 -2.47
C ARG A 386 -12.42 -7.74 -2.17
N PHE A 387 -11.29 -7.10 -2.37
CA PHE A 387 -9.98 -7.65 -2.10
C PHE A 387 -9.61 -7.28 -0.67
N PRO A 388 -9.65 -8.22 0.29
CA PRO A 388 -9.19 -7.92 1.63
C PRO A 388 -7.70 -7.55 1.54
N PRO A 389 -7.25 -6.53 2.30
CA PRO A 389 -5.83 -6.23 2.36
C PRO A 389 -5.05 -7.46 2.82
N LEU A 390 -3.74 -7.48 2.58
CA LEU A 390 -2.89 -8.53 3.17
C LEU A 390 -3.01 -8.52 4.70
N ASP A 391 -3.13 -7.32 5.26
CA ASP A 391 -3.32 -7.04 6.68
C ASP A 391 -3.87 -5.60 6.90
N HIS A 392 -4.46 -5.33 8.07
CA HIS A 392 -5.03 -4.05 8.46
C HIS A 392 -4.03 -2.91 8.53
N ALA A 393 -2.77 -3.18 8.89
CA ALA A 393 -1.75 -2.15 9.02
C ALA A 393 -1.24 -1.64 7.67
N GLY A 394 -1.37 -2.43 6.59
CA GLY A 394 -0.82 -2.05 5.29
C GLY A 394 -1.78 -1.21 4.45
N ARG A 395 -1.23 -0.12 3.91
CA ARG A 395 -1.92 0.80 3.01
C ARG A 395 -1.80 0.33 1.56
N ILE A 396 -2.86 0.52 0.77
CA ILE A 396 -2.83 0.27 -0.67
C ILE A 396 -2.66 1.59 -1.41
N ALA A 397 -1.77 1.61 -2.40
CA ALA A 397 -1.50 2.76 -3.26
C ALA A 397 -1.27 2.33 -4.71
N GLY A 398 -1.12 3.29 -5.62
CA GLY A 398 -0.63 3.03 -6.98
C GLY A 398 -1.46 2.03 -7.80
N LEU A 399 -2.80 2.11 -7.72
CA LEU A 399 -3.69 1.24 -8.49
C LEU A 399 -3.43 1.43 -9.98
N SER A 400 -3.20 0.33 -10.68
CA SER A 400 -3.08 0.31 -12.13
C SER A 400 -3.65 -0.98 -12.72
N VAL A 401 -4.72 -0.86 -13.50
CA VAL A 401 -5.42 -1.97 -14.14
C VAL A 401 -4.69 -2.33 -15.43
N ALA A 402 -4.54 -3.63 -15.69
CA ALA A 402 -3.95 -4.11 -16.93
C ALA A 402 -4.83 -3.72 -18.14
N PRO A 403 -4.25 -3.52 -19.34
CA PRO A 403 -5.00 -3.22 -20.57
C PRO A 403 -5.98 -4.32 -21.02
N THR A 404 -5.90 -5.50 -20.40
CA THR A 404 -6.82 -6.62 -20.56
C THR A 404 -8.00 -6.56 -19.58
N GLY A 405 -7.90 -5.76 -18.52
CA GLY A 405 -8.89 -5.64 -17.44
C GLY A 405 -8.90 -6.81 -16.45
N ASP A 406 -8.05 -7.81 -16.63
CA ASP A 406 -8.05 -9.06 -15.86
C ASP A 406 -7.01 -9.10 -14.73
N ALA A 407 -6.18 -8.07 -14.59
CA ALA A 407 -5.20 -7.93 -13.52
C ALA A 407 -5.13 -6.48 -13.03
N LEU A 408 -4.79 -6.32 -11.75
CA LEU A 408 -4.61 -5.05 -11.07
C LEU A 408 -3.25 -5.07 -10.37
N ALA A 409 -2.35 -4.18 -10.77
CA ALA A 409 -1.13 -3.90 -10.03
C ALA A 409 -1.45 -2.87 -8.93
N VAL A 410 -0.96 -3.11 -7.73
CA VAL A 410 -1.07 -2.21 -6.58
C VAL A 410 0.26 -2.13 -5.86
N ARG A 411 0.47 -1.06 -5.10
CA ARG A 411 1.52 -1.01 -4.08
C ARG A 411 0.92 -1.26 -2.71
N TYR A 412 1.67 -1.94 -1.86
CA TYR A 412 1.24 -2.30 -0.51
C TYR A 412 2.26 -1.85 0.53
N GLY A 413 1.85 -1.07 1.54
CA GLY A 413 2.67 -0.61 2.67
C GLY A 413 2.70 0.92 2.88
N CYS A 414 3.20 1.36 4.05
CA CYS A 414 3.15 2.76 4.51
C CYS A 414 4.07 3.75 3.78
N ASP A 415 5.09 3.28 3.05
CA ASP A 415 6.04 4.10 2.28
C ASP A 415 6.04 3.64 0.83
N ALA A 416 5.02 4.02 0.06
CA ALA A 416 4.72 3.40 -1.23
C ALA A 416 5.84 3.48 -2.29
N LEU A 417 6.85 4.35 -2.09
CA LEU A 417 8.03 4.42 -2.95
C LEU A 417 9.08 3.31 -2.74
N ALA A 418 9.13 2.73 -1.54
CA ALA A 418 10.06 1.62 -1.23
C ALA A 418 9.46 0.26 -1.52
N THR A 419 8.12 0.14 -1.51
CA THR A 419 7.48 -1.17 -1.60
C THR A 419 7.35 -1.62 -3.06
N PRO A 420 7.76 -2.86 -3.37
CA PRO A 420 7.56 -3.40 -4.71
C PRO A 420 6.06 -3.62 -4.99
N PRO A 421 5.63 -3.70 -6.26
CA PRO A 421 4.22 -3.92 -6.59
C PRO A 421 3.74 -5.33 -6.25
N LEU A 422 2.46 -5.44 -5.93
CA LEU A 422 1.66 -6.65 -5.81
C LEU A 422 0.68 -6.68 -6.96
N VAL A 423 0.54 -7.81 -7.65
CA VAL A 423 -0.49 -7.98 -8.68
C VAL A 423 -1.61 -8.86 -8.16
N LEU A 424 -2.83 -8.44 -8.41
CA LEU A 424 -4.08 -9.11 -8.09
C LEU A 424 -4.74 -9.51 -9.41
N THR A 425 -5.04 -10.79 -9.62
CA THR A 425 -5.81 -11.21 -10.81
C THR A 425 -7.31 -11.05 -10.60
N SER A 426 -8.07 -11.04 -11.68
CA SER A 426 -9.54 -10.98 -11.73
C SER A 426 -10.23 -12.18 -11.07
N ASN A 427 -9.48 -13.26 -10.83
CA ASN A 427 -9.92 -14.42 -10.05
C ASN A 427 -9.69 -14.24 -8.53
N ILE A 428 -9.04 -13.15 -8.12
CA ILE A 428 -9.08 -12.53 -6.78
C ILE A 428 -8.39 -13.34 -5.67
N THR A 429 -8.14 -14.62 -5.92
CA THR A 429 -7.39 -15.51 -5.04
C THR A 429 -5.89 -15.45 -5.29
N ASP A 430 -5.47 -15.13 -6.51
CA ASP A 430 -4.06 -15.10 -6.86
C ASP A 430 -3.46 -13.72 -6.61
N LYS A 431 -2.55 -13.68 -5.63
CA LYS A 431 -1.81 -12.50 -5.20
C LYS A 431 -0.34 -12.77 -5.46
N ARG A 432 0.27 -12.01 -6.36
CA ARG A 432 1.66 -12.26 -6.76
C ARG A 432 2.54 -11.05 -6.45
N PRO A 433 3.42 -11.14 -5.43
CA PRO A 433 4.39 -10.08 -5.16
C PRO A 433 5.41 -10.03 -6.30
N LEU A 434 5.69 -8.84 -6.83
CA LEU A 434 6.76 -8.66 -7.82
C LEU A 434 8.07 -8.37 -7.09
N ALA A 435 9.04 -9.27 -7.19
CA ALA A 435 10.39 -9.06 -6.65
C ALA A 435 11.43 -9.11 -7.79
N PRO A 436 11.77 -7.96 -8.40
CA PRO A 436 12.65 -7.93 -9.56
C PRO A 436 14.07 -8.43 -9.30
N ASP A 437 14.51 -8.35 -8.05
CA ASP A 437 15.77 -8.91 -7.58
C ASP A 437 15.67 -9.35 -6.12
N GLY A 438 16.77 -9.88 -5.57
CA GLY A 438 16.83 -10.28 -4.17
C GLY A 438 16.62 -9.13 -3.18
N SER A 439 16.88 -7.88 -3.56
CA SER A 439 16.66 -6.72 -2.68
C SER A 439 15.16 -6.44 -2.52
N ALA A 440 14.42 -6.48 -3.62
CA ALA A 440 12.97 -6.35 -3.58
C ALA A 440 12.30 -7.53 -2.88
N ALA A 441 12.81 -8.76 -3.06
CA ALA A 441 12.32 -9.92 -2.33
C ALA A 441 12.47 -9.72 -0.81
N ARG A 442 13.60 -9.19 -0.37
CA ARG A 442 13.84 -8.87 1.05
C ARG A 442 12.94 -7.78 1.59
N GLU A 443 12.69 -6.73 0.81
CA GLU A 443 11.74 -5.69 1.20
C GLU A 443 10.37 -6.33 1.46
N TRP A 444 9.86 -7.15 0.54
CA TRP A 444 8.62 -7.89 0.74
C TRP A 444 8.62 -8.77 2.00
N LEU A 445 9.67 -9.56 2.20
CA LEU A 445 9.79 -10.44 3.36
C LEU A 445 9.83 -9.65 4.68
N ALA A 446 10.54 -8.52 4.72
CA ALA A 446 10.59 -7.64 5.88
C ALA A 446 9.22 -7.04 6.17
N ARG A 447 8.45 -6.71 5.12
CA ARG A 447 7.05 -6.27 5.26
C ARG A 447 6.17 -7.38 5.79
N PHE A 448 6.21 -8.59 5.21
CA PHE A 448 5.41 -9.71 5.71
C PHE A 448 5.72 -10.03 7.17
N ALA A 449 6.99 -9.96 7.57
CA ALA A 449 7.39 -10.08 8.97
C ALA A 449 6.78 -8.97 9.85
N ALA A 450 6.84 -7.71 9.42
CA ALA A 450 6.26 -6.59 10.16
C ALA A 450 4.74 -6.72 10.31
N LEU A 451 4.02 -7.14 9.26
CA LEU A 451 2.58 -7.39 9.31
C LEU A 451 2.26 -8.58 10.23
N ALA A 452 3.04 -9.65 10.16
CA ALA A 452 2.87 -10.79 11.06
C ALA A 452 3.02 -10.37 12.53
N ARG A 453 3.98 -9.49 12.83
CA ARG A 453 4.13 -8.91 14.17
C ARG A 453 2.92 -8.07 14.58
N ALA A 454 2.40 -7.23 13.68
CA ALA A 454 1.24 -6.40 13.95
C ALA A 454 0.01 -7.27 14.28
N ILE A 455 -0.28 -8.28 13.45
CA ILE A 455 -1.37 -9.24 13.69
C ILE A 455 -1.23 -9.92 15.05
N GLN A 456 -0.02 -10.34 15.42
CA GLN A 456 0.22 -11.03 16.69
C GLN A 456 0.18 -10.12 17.92
N ARG A 457 0.47 -8.83 17.74
CA ARG A 457 0.46 -7.84 18.82
C ARG A 457 -0.94 -7.33 19.10
N ASP A 458 -1.68 -7.00 18.05
CA ASP A 458 -2.93 -6.23 18.17
C ASP A 458 -4.15 -7.15 18.28
N ASP A 459 -4.13 -8.32 17.63
CA ASP A 459 -5.34 -9.15 17.46
C ASP A 459 -5.26 -10.54 18.13
N TRP A 460 -4.19 -10.85 18.88
CA TRP A 460 -4.00 -12.19 19.44
C TRP A 460 -4.35 -12.24 20.94
N PRO A 461 -5.15 -13.23 21.41
CA PRO A 461 -5.43 -13.37 22.83
C PRO A 461 -4.15 -13.54 23.66
N ALA A 462 -4.14 -12.93 24.84
CA ALA A 462 -3.06 -13.13 25.79
C ALA A 462 -3.00 -14.60 26.20
N LEU A 463 -1.81 -15.20 26.09
CA LEU A 463 -1.58 -16.59 26.51
C LEU A 463 -1.93 -16.76 27.98
N GLY A 464 -2.96 -17.57 28.27
CA GLY A 464 -3.33 -17.93 29.64
C GLY A 464 -4.31 -16.98 30.33
N SER A 465 -4.92 -16.01 29.64
CA SER A 465 -6.10 -15.30 30.17
C SER A 465 -7.32 -16.21 30.08
N SER A 466 -7.36 -17.27 30.88
CA SER A 466 -8.61 -17.94 31.22
C SER A 466 -9.57 -16.87 31.72
N GLU A 467 -10.73 -16.72 31.07
CA GLU A 467 -11.75 -15.68 31.32
C GLU A 467 -12.30 -15.65 32.76
N THR A 468 -11.79 -16.51 33.65
CA THR A 468 -12.29 -16.72 35.01
C THR A 468 -11.95 -15.60 36.01
N ASN A 469 -11.17 -14.56 35.65
CA ASN A 469 -10.83 -13.45 36.56
C ASN A 469 -11.22 -12.07 36.00
N HIS A 470 -12.53 -11.80 35.91
CA HIS A 470 -13.10 -10.51 35.46
C HIS A 470 -12.98 -9.32 36.45
N GLN A 471 -12.16 -9.36 37.51
CA GLN A 471 -12.26 -8.36 38.61
C GLN A 471 -11.11 -7.35 38.78
N HIS A 472 -10.09 -7.31 37.91
CA HIS A 472 -9.04 -6.28 37.99
C HIS A 472 -8.75 -5.60 36.65
N GLU A 473 -9.69 -4.76 36.19
CA GLU A 473 -9.62 -4.02 34.92
C GLU A 473 -8.68 -2.79 34.90
N ASN A 474 -8.02 -2.42 36.02
CA ASN A 474 -7.27 -1.15 36.11
C ASN A 474 -5.75 -1.25 36.18
N SER A 475 -5.17 -2.45 36.26
CA SER A 475 -3.76 -2.57 35.90
C SER A 475 -3.71 -2.54 34.38
N SER A 476 -3.10 -1.50 33.81
CA SER A 476 -2.63 -1.50 32.43
C SER A 476 -1.76 -2.74 32.25
N SER A 477 -2.39 -3.88 31.95
CA SER A 477 -1.74 -5.15 31.80
C SER A 477 -0.81 -4.93 30.64
N SER A 478 0.49 -4.80 30.93
CA SER A 478 1.55 -4.81 29.94
C SER A 478 1.23 -6.01 29.06
N ALA A 479 0.70 -5.75 27.86
CA ALA A 479 0.31 -6.79 26.91
C ALA A 479 1.55 -7.66 26.79
N SER A 480 1.49 -8.83 27.42
CA SER A 480 2.71 -9.52 27.77
C SER A 480 3.39 -9.90 26.47
N SER A 481 4.50 -9.23 26.21
CA SER A 481 5.17 -9.22 24.92
C SER A 481 5.51 -10.66 24.57
N ARG A 482 4.85 -11.19 23.53
CA ARG A 482 5.27 -12.45 22.92
C ARG A 482 6.73 -12.30 22.54
N TRP A 483 7.51 -13.37 22.65
CA TRP A 483 8.92 -13.29 22.34
C TRP A 483 9.24 -13.68 20.89
N SER A 484 8.40 -14.52 20.26
CA SER A 484 8.62 -15.09 18.94
C SER A 484 7.46 -14.83 17.97
N LEU A 485 7.80 -14.61 16.70
CA LEU A 485 6.85 -14.59 15.58
C LEU A 485 6.21 -15.95 15.25
N VAL A 486 6.76 -17.06 15.74
CA VAL A 486 6.19 -18.40 15.50
C VAL A 486 5.09 -18.66 16.52
N PRO A 487 3.85 -18.98 16.12
CA PRO A 487 2.78 -19.34 17.06
C PRO A 487 3.10 -20.64 17.80
N LEU A 488 2.49 -20.89 18.96
CA LEU A 488 2.55 -22.21 19.60
C LEU A 488 1.72 -23.22 18.80
N PRO A 489 2.07 -24.51 18.81
CA PRO A 489 1.18 -25.55 18.32
C PRO A 489 -0.18 -25.47 19.03
N ASP A 490 -1.26 -25.44 18.25
CA ASP A 490 -2.66 -25.34 18.72
C ASP A 490 -2.97 -24.09 19.56
N GLU A 491 -2.11 -23.07 19.55
CA GLU A 491 -2.33 -21.82 20.28
C GLU A 491 -3.65 -21.15 19.91
N VAL A 492 -3.98 -21.24 18.62
CA VAL A 492 -5.12 -20.58 18.01
C VAL A 492 -5.88 -21.59 17.17
N PRO A 493 -7.22 -21.58 17.23
CA PRO A 493 -8.05 -22.45 16.41
C PRO A 493 -7.65 -22.37 14.93
N ALA A 494 -7.65 -23.50 14.23
CA ALA A 494 -7.24 -23.55 12.83
C ALA A 494 -8.05 -22.64 11.90
N ASN A 495 -9.28 -22.28 12.30
CA ASN A 495 -10.22 -21.41 11.57
C ASN A 495 -10.18 -19.94 12.02
N ASP A 496 -9.30 -19.59 12.96
CA ASP A 496 -9.15 -18.21 13.41
C ASP A 496 -8.72 -17.30 12.23
N PRO A 497 -9.37 -16.14 12.04
CA PRO A 497 -9.10 -15.26 10.92
C PRO A 497 -7.66 -14.71 10.91
N ASN A 498 -7.05 -14.50 12.08
CA ASN A 498 -5.69 -13.99 12.19
C ASN A 498 -4.66 -15.06 11.86
N LEU A 499 -4.88 -16.30 12.31
CA LEU A 499 -4.04 -17.43 11.89
C LEU A 499 -4.13 -17.64 10.37
N LEU A 500 -5.33 -17.55 9.79
CA LEU A 500 -5.50 -17.65 8.33
C LEU A 500 -4.78 -16.51 7.59
N ARG A 501 -4.72 -15.29 8.15
CA ARG A 501 -3.93 -14.18 7.59
C ARG A 501 -2.43 -14.44 7.68
N LEU A 502 -1.93 -14.89 8.83
CA LEU A 502 -0.52 -15.26 9.01
C LEU A 502 -0.10 -16.34 8.02
N ARG A 503 -0.92 -17.39 7.85
CA ARG A 503 -0.67 -18.46 6.88
C ARG A 503 -0.59 -17.92 5.45
N ARG A 504 -1.47 -17.00 5.06
CA ARG A 504 -1.43 -16.35 3.73
C ARG A 504 -0.16 -15.53 3.53
N LEU A 505 0.24 -14.72 4.52
CA LEU A 505 1.50 -13.96 4.47
C LEU A 505 2.70 -14.89 4.33
N ALA A 506 2.70 -15.98 5.08
CA ALA A 506 3.77 -16.96 5.06
C ALA A 506 3.87 -17.69 3.71
N GLN A 507 2.73 -18.06 3.12
CA GLN A 507 2.69 -18.66 1.78
C GLN A 507 3.26 -17.69 0.73
N LEU A 508 2.84 -16.43 0.74
CA LEU A 508 3.38 -15.41 -0.17
C LEU A 508 4.89 -15.24 0.02
N GLY A 509 5.38 -15.27 1.27
CA GLY A 509 6.81 -15.21 1.56
C GLY A 509 7.58 -16.40 0.99
N ARG A 510 7.05 -17.63 1.13
CA ARG A 510 7.67 -18.85 0.59
C ARG A 510 7.72 -18.86 -0.93
N ASP A 511 6.62 -18.46 -1.58
CA ASP A 511 6.58 -18.35 -3.04
C ASP A 511 7.62 -17.34 -3.53
N LEU A 512 7.78 -16.24 -2.81
CA LEU A 512 8.78 -15.22 -3.12
C LEU A 512 10.21 -15.70 -2.90
N GLN A 513 10.48 -16.41 -1.82
CA GLN A 513 11.79 -17.00 -1.54
C GLN A 513 12.17 -18.03 -2.62
N SER A 514 11.22 -18.89 -3.00
CA SER A 514 11.39 -19.87 -4.07
C SER A 514 11.73 -19.19 -5.40
N GLN A 515 11.01 -18.11 -5.75
CA GLN A 515 11.30 -17.30 -6.93
C GLN A 515 12.69 -16.64 -6.87
N ALA A 516 13.09 -16.12 -5.70
CA ALA A 516 14.39 -15.49 -5.53
C ALA A 516 15.54 -16.50 -5.71
N VAL A 517 15.41 -17.70 -5.14
CA VAL A 517 16.38 -18.80 -5.30
C VAL A 517 16.49 -19.22 -6.76
N ALA A 518 15.36 -19.42 -7.45
CA ALA A 518 15.34 -19.79 -8.86
C ALA A 518 16.04 -18.75 -9.76
N ARG A 519 15.87 -17.46 -9.47
CA ARG A 519 16.52 -16.37 -10.23
C ARG A 519 18.03 -16.30 -9.97
N ASN A 520 18.44 -16.46 -8.71
CA ASN A 520 19.85 -16.39 -8.33
C ASN A 520 20.66 -17.57 -8.91
N ALA A 521 20.03 -18.72 -9.15
CA ALA A 521 20.68 -19.86 -9.77
C ALA A 521 21.13 -19.60 -11.23
N GLY A 522 20.47 -18.66 -11.94
CA GLY A 522 20.75 -18.38 -13.35
C GLY A 522 21.69 -17.19 -13.62
N ASP A 523 21.95 -16.30 -12.65
CA ASP A 523 22.70 -15.06 -12.84
C ASP A 523 24.03 -15.06 -12.10
N HIS A 524 25.01 -15.83 -12.59
CA HIS A 524 26.38 -15.86 -12.05
C HIS A 524 27.18 -14.57 -12.31
N THR A 525 26.66 -13.67 -13.15
CA THR A 525 27.41 -12.48 -13.62
C THR A 525 27.19 -11.23 -12.78
N ARG A 526 26.20 -11.24 -11.89
CA ARG A 526 25.87 -10.06 -11.09
C ARG A 526 26.81 -9.95 -9.89
N PRO A 527 27.58 -8.86 -9.74
CA PRO A 527 28.38 -8.66 -8.54
C PRO A 527 27.45 -8.69 -7.34
N ALA A 528 27.78 -9.54 -6.38
CA ALA A 528 27.00 -9.73 -5.17
C ALA A 528 26.71 -8.36 -4.54
N LEU A 529 25.43 -8.05 -4.32
CA LEU A 529 25.02 -6.97 -3.42
C LEU A 529 25.86 -7.07 -2.14
N ASN A 530 26.24 -5.92 -1.59
CA ASN A 530 27.32 -5.66 -0.62
C ASN A 530 27.46 -6.56 0.63
N ASP A 531 26.69 -7.64 0.83
CA ASP A 531 26.90 -8.62 1.89
C ASP A 531 26.25 -10.00 1.60
N PRO A 532 26.82 -10.84 0.72
CA PRO A 532 26.30 -12.19 0.44
C PRO A 532 26.35 -13.11 1.66
N ALA A 533 27.24 -12.85 2.63
CA ALA A 533 27.36 -13.66 3.84
C ALA A 533 26.17 -13.47 4.77
N ARG A 534 25.72 -12.22 4.98
CA ARG A 534 24.53 -11.94 5.78
C ARG A 534 23.25 -12.45 5.12
N LEU A 535 23.17 -12.41 3.79
CA LEU A 535 22.03 -12.97 3.05
C LEU A 535 21.87 -14.47 3.28
N ARG A 536 22.97 -15.23 3.16
CA ARG A 536 22.98 -16.68 3.45
C ARG A 536 22.59 -17.00 4.91
N ARG A 537 22.77 -16.07 5.84
CA ARG A 537 22.35 -16.23 7.25
C ARG A 537 20.86 -16.00 7.46
N LEU A 538 20.26 -15.06 6.71
CA LEU A 538 18.84 -14.71 6.85
C LEU A 538 17.91 -15.73 6.21
N GLU A 539 18.31 -16.37 5.11
CA GLU A 539 17.45 -17.32 4.37
C GLU A 539 16.93 -18.48 5.25
N PRO A 540 17.75 -19.17 6.07
CA PRO A 540 17.25 -20.21 6.98
C PRO A 540 16.32 -19.68 8.07
N GLU A 541 16.55 -18.46 8.55
CA GLU A 541 15.71 -17.84 9.59
C GLU A 541 14.36 -17.42 9.04
N LEU A 542 14.33 -16.91 7.81
CA LEU A 542 13.09 -16.61 7.10
C LEU A 542 12.30 -17.88 6.84
N ASP A 543 12.94 -18.94 6.33
CA ASP A 543 12.27 -20.21 6.05
C ASP A 543 11.68 -20.82 7.33
N LEU A 544 12.41 -20.76 8.45
CA LEU A 544 11.94 -21.14 9.78
C LEU A 544 10.68 -20.37 10.16
N VAL A 545 10.72 -19.03 10.13
CA VAL A 545 9.58 -18.19 10.55
C VAL A 545 8.38 -18.43 9.65
N LEU A 546 8.58 -18.46 8.33
CA LEU A 546 7.50 -18.70 7.37
C LEU A 546 6.89 -20.10 7.58
N SER A 547 7.71 -21.13 7.80
CA SER A 547 7.22 -22.49 8.09
C SER A 547 6.42 -22.56 9.38
N GLY A 548 6.89 -21.87 10.42
CA GLY A 548 6.19 -21.79 11.69
C GLY A 548 4.84 -21.08 11.58
N LEU A 549 4.78 -20.00 10.81
CA LEU A 549 3.54 -19.26 10.54
C LEU A 549 2.51 -20.05 9.71
N VAL A 550 2.96 -20.96 8.82
CA VAL A 550 2.06 -21.89 8.12
C VAL A 550 1.49 -22.96 9.07
N GLY A 551 2.20 -23.24 10.17
CA GLY A 551 1.90 -24.32 11.10
C GLY A 551 2.65 -25.62 10.79
N GLU A 552 3.70 -25.56 9.97
CA GLU A 552 4.56 -26.70 9.63
C GLU A 552 5.68 -26.83 10.68
N PHE A 553 5.28 -27.10 11.92
CA PHE A 553 6.19 -27.12 13.08
C PHE A 553 7.30 -28.15 12.96
N GLU A 554 7.06 -29.29 12.32
CA GLU A 554 8.08 -30.31 12.06
C GLU A 554 9.17 -29.82 11.10
N GLN A 555 8.79 -29.15 10.01
CA GLN A 555 9.75 -28.54 9.08
C GLN A 555 10.50 -27.39 9.75
N THR A 556 9.78 -26.57 10.52
CA THR A 556 10.35 -25.50 11.34
C THR A 556 11.41 -26.05 12.30
N ARG A 557 11.11 -27.16 12.98
CA ARG A 557 12.03 -27.87 13.88
C ARG A 557 13.26 -28.38 13.14
N ALA A 558 13.08 -29.01 11.99
CA ALA A 558 14.19 -29.47 11.16
C ALA A 558 15.11 -28.31 10.74
N ALA A 559 14.52 -27.18 10.33
CA ALA A 559 15.26 -25.96 9.99
C ALA A 559 16.02 -25.38 11.21
N ILE A 560 15.40 -25.36 12.40
CA ILE A 560 16.04 -24.95 13.66
C ILE A 560 17.24 -25.84 13.98
N GLN A 561 17.08 -27.16 13.92
CA GLN A 561 18.17 -28.12 14.21
C GLN A 561 19.33 -27.96 13.22
N HIS A 562 19.02 -27.79 11.94
CA HIS A 562 20.04 -27.46 10.94
C HIS A 562 20.74 -26.14 11.28
N ALA A 563 20.01 -25.08 11.65
CA ALA A 563 20.60 -23.80 12.04
C ALA A 563 21.46 -23.89 13.31
N LEU A 564 21.09 -24.73 14.28
CA LEU A 564 21.85 -25.01 15.52
C LEU A 564 23.13 -25.82 15.28
N SER A 565 23.18 -26.59 14.19
CA SER A 565 24.38 -27.32 13.77
C SER A 565 25.46 -26.40 13.17
N GLN A 566 25.07 -25.19 12.73
CA GLN A 566 25.99 -24.22 12.17
C GLN A 566 26.62 -23.34 13.26
N PRO A 567 27.87 -22.85 13.07
CA PRO A 567 28.52 -21.95 14.02
C PRO A 567 27.76 -20.61 14.10
N ARG A 568 27.26 -20.28 15.30
CA ARG A 568 26.51 -19.06 15.60
C ARG A 568 26.97 -18.44 16.91
N CYS A 569 26.63 -17.17 17.14
CA CYS A 569 26.90 -16.56 18.44
C CYS A 569 26.03 -17.23 19.53
N ALA A 570 26.49 -17.18 20.79
CA ALA A 570 25.79 -17.82 21.91
C ALA A 570 24.34 -17.34 22.03
N ARG A 571 24.12 -16.05 21.80
CA ARG A 571 22.80 -15.42 21.81
C ARG A 571 21.85 -16.05 20.79
N ASP A 572 22.24 -16.13 19.52
CA ASP A 572 21.40 -16.74 18.47
C ASP A 572 21.13 -18.22 18.74
N ARG A 573 22.11 -18.93 19.32
CA ARG A 573 21.95 -20.33 19.69
C ARG A 573 20.88 -20.51 20.76
N ASP A 574 20.91 -19.71 21.82
CA ASP A 574 19.92 -19.79 22.91
C ASP A 574 18.51 -19.48 22.43
N ARG A 575 18.42 -18.56 21.48
CA ARG A 575 17.16 -18.21 20.82
C ARG A 575 16.58 -19.34 20.00
N LEU A 576 17.40 -19.97 19.17
CA LEU A 576 17.00 -21.13 18.38
C LEU A 576 16.64 -22.32 19.28
N LEU A 577 17.33 -22.50 20.42
CA LEU A 577 16.96 -23.52 21.41
C LEU A 577 15.58 -23.27 22.02
N LEU A 578 15.25 -22.04 22.40
CA LEU A 578 13.91 -21.71 22.90
C LEU A 578 12.82 -21.94 21.85
N LEU A 579 13.08 -21.59 20.58
CA LEU A 579 12.16 -21.89 19.48
C LEU A 579 11.99 -23.40 19.25
N ASP A 580 13.07 -24.18 19.35
CA ASP A 580 13.01 -25.64 19.22
C ASP A 580 12.13 -26.24 20.31
N LEU A 581 12.35 -25.83 21.56
CA LEU A 581 11.52 -26.24 22.70
C LEU A 581 10.06 -25.81 22.50
N GLN A 582 9.83 -24.60 22.00
CA GLN A 582 8.49 -24.12 21.67
C GLN A 582 7.79 -25.03 20.63
N CYS A 583 8.50 -25.44 19.57
CA CYS A 583 7.93 -26.31 18.56
C CYS A 583 7.61 -27.73 19.09
N ARG A 584 8.30 -28.18 20.16
CA ARG A 584 8.12 -29.49 20.78
C ARG A 584 7.05 -29.55 21.87
N LEU A 585 6.49 -28.40 22.29
CA LEU A 585 5.50 -28.30 23.38
C LEU A 585 4.36 -29.32 23.29
N ARG A 586 3.93 -29.63 22.07
CA ARG A 586 2.85 -30.59 21.81
C ARG A 586 3.35 -32.04 21.81
N ASP A 587 4.41 -32.31 21.06
CA ASP A 587 4.82 -33.67 20.70
C ASP A 587 5.64 -34.36 21.80
N ASP A 588 6.40 -33.59 22.57
CA ASP A 588 7.27 -34.11 23.63
C ASP A 588 7.31 -33.16 24.85
N PRO A 589 6.23 -33.12 25.66
CA PRO A 589 6.10 -32.17 26.75
C PRO A 589 7.11 -32.40 27.88
N GLU A 590 7.51 -33.65 28.14
CA GLU A 590 8.46 -33.99 29.21
C GLU A 590 9.87 -33.52 28.87
N THR A 591 10.38 -33.84 27.68
CA THR A 591 11.69 -33.36 27.22
C THR A 591 11.69 -31.85 27.10
N THR A 592 10.59 -31.25 26.65
CA THR A 592 10.45 -29.79 26.56
C THR A 592 10.52 -29.15 27.96
N ARG A 593 9.83 -29.73 28.95
CA ARG A 593 9.87 -29.28 30.35
C ARG A 593 11.29 -29.33 30.92
N ALA A 594 11.97 -30.46 30.75
CA ALA A 594 13.35 -30.63 31.20
C ALA A 594 14.29 -29.62 30.51
N GLY A 595 14.14 -29.42 29.19
CA GLY A 595 14.92 -28.47 28.41
C GLY A 595 14.70 -27.02 28.83
N LEU A 596 13.45 -26.62 29.11
CA LEU A 596 13.13 -25.27 29.60
C LEU A 596 13.73 -25.02 30.99
N ARG A 597 13.63 -25.98 31.92
CA ARG A 597 14.27 -25.86 33.24
C ARG A 597 15.79 -25.74 33.12
N ALA A 598 16.42 -26.62 32.34
CA ALA A 598 17.85 -26.56 32.09
C ALA A 598 18.29 -25.25 31.41
N TRP A 599 17.44 -24.63 30.59
CA TRP A 599 17.68 -23.31 30.01
C TRP A 599 17.56 -22.20 31.07
N LEU A 600 16.54 -22.25 31.93
CA LEU A 600 16.29 -21.29 33.01
C LEU A 600 17.34 -21.34 34.13
N ASP A 601 17.92 -22.51 34.40
CA ASP A 601 18.97 -22.71 35.39
C ASP A 601 20.31 -22.07 34.98
N ARG A 602 20.45 -21.64 33.72
CA ARG A 602 21.63 -20.91 33.26
C ARG A 602 21.72 -19.56 33.98
N PRO A 603 22.93 -19.10 34.32
CA PRO A 603 23.12 -17.81 34.99
C PRO A 603 22.51 -16.70 34.13
N ALA A 604 21.63 -15.89 34.72
CA ALA A 604 21.06 -14.75 34.04
C ALA A 604 22.18 -13.80 33.60
N PRO A 605 22.12 -13.22 32.39
CA PRO A 605 23.08 -12.22 31.99
C PRO A 605 23.02 -11.02 32.94
N PRO A 606 24.16 -10.35 33.19
CA PRO A 606 24.17 -9.17 34.05
C PRO A 606 23.23 -8.10 33.47
N ARG A 607 22.38 -7.52 34.33
CA ARG A 607 21.47 -6.45 33.91
C ARG A 607 22.27 -5.26 33.38
N ARG A 608 21.85 -4.71 32.22
CA ARG A 608 22.48 -3.53 31.64
C ARG A 608 22.10 -2.31 32.47
N MET A 609 23.10 -1.70 33.11
CA MET A 609 22.94 -0.45 33.84
C MET A 609 23.49 0.68 32.95
N GLU A 610 22.61 1.55 32.44
CA GLU A 610 23.05 2.72 31.68
C GLU A 610 22.95 3.98 32.55
N ARG A 611 24.02 4.77 32.51
CA ARG A 611 24.06 6.08 33.15
C ARG A 611 23.52 7.09 32.13
N LEU A 612 22.30 7.58 32.36
CA LEU A 612 21.74 8.68 31.57
C LEU A 612 22.57 9.95 31.84
N LEU A 613 22.76 10.80 30.82
CA LEU A 613 23.72 11.92 30.87
C LEU A 613 23.52 12.86 32.08
N ASP A 614 22.31 12.96 32.64
CA ASP A 614 21.99 13.82 33.79
C ASP A 614 21.04 13.16 34.82
N GLY A 615 21.08 11.83 34.99
CA GLY A 615 20.17 11.11 35.91
C GLY A 615 20.80 9.95 36.70
N PRO A 616 20.12 9.45 37.75
CA PRO A 616 20.53 8.19 38.40
C PRO A 616 20.59 7.07 37.35
N PRO A 617 21.50 6.09 37.50
CA PRO A 617 21.58 4.97 36.57
C PRO A 617 20.22 4.29 36.47
N ALA A 618 19.70 4.21 35.25
CA ALA A 618 18.48 3.47 34.97
C ALA A 618 18.86 2.01 34.74
N LEU A 619 18.22 1.12 35.50
CA LEU A 619 18.24 -0.30 35.22
C LEU A 619 17.28 -0.52 34.05
N PHE A 620 17.80 -0.95 32.90
CA PHE A 620 16.96 -1.35 31.78
C PHE A 620 16.69 -2.85 31.91
N ASP A 621 15.49 -3.20 32.39
CA ASP A 621 15.02 -4.59 32.45
C ASP A 621 14.65 -5.14 31.05
N ASP A 622 14.59 -4.28 30.03
CA ASP A 622 14.20 -4.59 28.65
C ASP A 622 15.33 -5.20 27.80
N THR A 623 16.16 -6.07 28.41
CA THR A 623 17.13 -6.82 27.62
C THR A 623 16.43 -7.99 26.91
N PRO A 624 16.74 -8.28 25.63
CA PRO A 624 16.12 -9.40 24.93
C PRO A 624 16.33 -10.76 25.60
N GLU A 625 17.33 -10.89 26.48
CA GLU A 625 17.53 -12.07 27.31
C GLU A 625 16.53 -12.18 28.48
N MET A 626 16.14 -11.06 29.11
CA MET A 626 15.07 -11.06 30.12
C MET A 626 13.73 -11.42 29.49
N ALA A 627 13.44 -10.91 28.30
CA ALA A 627 12.27 -11.28 27.52
C ALA A 627 12.24 -12.78 27.19
N ALA A 628 13.39 -13.33 26.77
CA ALA A 628 13.55 -14.76 26.51
C ALA A 628 13.31 -15.61 27.77
N ARG A 629 13.76 -15.13 28.94
CA ARG A 629 13.58 -15.80 30.22
C ARG A 629 12.12 -15.79 30.68
N SER A 630 11.48 -14.64 30.64
CA SER A 630 10.04 -14.50 30.92
C SER A 630 9.20 -15.39 29.99
N TRP A 631 9.62 -15.51 28.72
CA TRP A 631 8.98 -16.42 27.77
C TRP A 631 9.18 -17.89 28.13
N ALA A 632 10.41 -18.31 28.46
CA ALA A 632 10.71 -19.67 28.87
C ALA A 632 9.93 -20.09 30.14
N GLU A 633 9.85 -19.19 31.14
CA GLU A 633 9.03 -19.39 32.35
C GLU A 633 7.55 -19.55 32.00
N ARG A 634 7.06 -18.78 31.04
CA ARG A 634 5.68 -18.91 30.55
C ARG A 634 5.43 -20.24 29.84
N LEU A 635 6.33 -20.66 28.94
CA LEU A 635 6.22 -21.95 28.28
C LEU A 635 6.22 -23.10 29.30
N LEU A 636 7.04 -22.97 30.34
CA LEU A 636 7.06 -23.93 31.44
C LEU A 636 5.72 -23.93 32.21
N GLY A 637 5.17 -22.75 32.51
CA GLY A 637 3.85 -22.61 33.12
C GLY A 637 2.73 -23.27 32.30
N LEU A 638 2.76 -23.15 30.97
CA LEU A 638 1.81 -23.84 30.08
C LEU A 638 1.93 -25.38 30.14
N LEU A 639 3.12 -25.92 30.38
CA LEU A 639 3.34 -27.36 30.57
C LEU A 639 2.99 -27.87 31.97
N GLU A 640 2.96 -26.98 32.96
CA GLU A 640 2.64 -27.29 34.36
C GLU A 640 1.16 -27.12 34.69
N GLN A 641 0.44 -26.31 33.89
CA GLN A 641 -1.01 -26.26 33.98
C GLN A 641 -1.60 -27.65 33.71
N PRO A 642 -2.44 -28.19 34.62
CA PRO A 642 -3.11 -29.44 34.37
C PRO A 642 -3.93 -29.25 33.09
N ARG A 643 -3.59 -30.01 32.03
CA ARG A 643 -4.45 -30.07 30.85
C ARG A 643 -5.77 -30.62 31.34
N GLU A 644 -6.75 -29.74 31.53
CA GLU A 644 -8.14 -30.14 31.53
C GLU A 644 -8.28 -30.92 30.23
N ARG A 645 -8.40 -32.24 30.32
CA ARG A 645 -8.75 -33.03 29.14
C ARG A 645 -9.99 -32.32 28.61
N PRO A 646 -10.00 -31.85 27.34
CA PRO A 646 -11.23 -31.33 26.78
C PRO A 646 -12.26 -32.39 27.11
N ALA A 647 -13.24 -32.04 27.96
CA ALA A 647 -14.27 -32.97 28.36
C ALA A 647 -14.70 -33.62 27.06
N GLU A 648 -14.66 -34.95 26.98
CA GLU A 648 -15.14 -35.67 25.80
C GLU A 648 -16.52 -35.07 25.56
N VAL A 649 -16.61 -34.18 24.55
CA VAL A 649 -17.85 -33.51 24.25
C VAL A 649 -18.63 -34.64 23.64
N GLU A 650 -19.42 -35.33 24.47
CA GLU A 650 -20.38 -36.30 23.99
C GLU A 650 -21.11 -35.58 22.85
N PRO A 651 -21.11 -36.16 21.63
CA PRO A 651 -21.77 -35.53 20.51
C PRO A 651 -23.18 -35.18 20.99
N PRO A 652 -23.64 -33.93 20.76
CA PRO A 652 -24.93 -33.50 21.28
C PRO A 652 -25.96 -34.57 20.90
N PRO A 653 -26.82 -35.02 21.83
CA PRO A 653 -27.74 -36.11 21.56
C PRO A 653 -28.52 -35.76 20.29
N LEU A 654 -28.64 -36.75 19.39
CA LEU A 654 -29.23 -36.62 18.04
C LEU A 654 -30.61 -35.92 18.03
N ASN A 655 -31.28 -35.85 19.18
CA ASN A 655 -32.56 -35.18 19.35
C ASN A 655 -32.49 -33.64 19.20
N HIS A 656 -31.34 -32.99 19.43
CA HIS A 656 -31.22 -31.52 19.25
C HIS A 656 -30.98 -31.07 17.81
N LEU A 657 -30.58 -31.98 16.90
CA LEU A 657 -30.49 -31.65 15.48
C LEU A 657 -31.87 -31.50 14.84
N ASN A 658 -32.87 -32.27 15.29
CA ASN A 658 -34.24 -32.14 14.80
C ASN A 658 -34.90 -30.81 15.23
N GLU A 659 -34.68 -30.35 16.46
CA GLU A 659 -35.17 -29.03 16.91
C GLU A 659 -34.52 -27.87 16.13
N PHE A 660 -33.24 -28.00 15.77
CA PHE A 660 -32.53 -26.98 14.98
C PHE A 660 -33.04 -26.89 13.52
N PHE A 661 -33.52 -28.00 12.95
CA PHE A 661 -34.14 -28.03 11.62
C PHE A 661 -35.63 -27.60 11.64
N GLU A 662 -36.35 -27.80 12.73
CA GLU A 662 -37.75 -27.36 12.85
C GLU A 662 -37.89 -25.87 13.17
N LEU A 663 -36.99 -25.28 13.98
CA LEU A 663 -37.00 -23.84 14.30
C LEU A 663 -36.65 -22.92 13.10
N ASN A 664 -36.13 -23.47 12.01
CA ASN A 664 -35.79 -22.72 10.79
C ASN A 664 -36.82 -22.90 9.64
N ARG A 665 -37.99 -23.48 9.90
CA ARG A 665 -39.11 -23.58 8.93
C ARG A 665 -40.07 -22.37 8.98
N GLY A 666 -39.54 -21.16 9.01
CA GLY A 666 -40.34 -19.96 8.71
C GLY A 666 -40.66 -19.89 7.21
N PRO A 667 -41.84 -19.39 6.80
CA PRO A 667 -42.18 -19.27 5.39
C PRO A 667 -41.36 -18.14 4.77
N LEU A 668 -40.35 -18.49 3.99
CA LEU A 668 -39.70 -17.57 3.05
C LEU A 668 -40.57 -17.53 1.80
N GLU A 669 -41.35 -16.46 1.63
CA GLU A 669 -41.87 -16.07 0.32
C GLU A 669 -40.67 -15.75 -0.58
N PHE A 670 -40.39 -16.64 -1.53
CA PHE A 670 -39.41 -16.42 -2.58
C PHE A 670 -40.10 -15.79 -3.79
N ASP A 671 -39.84 -14.50 -4.02
CA ASP A 671 -40.12 -13.88 -5.31
C ASP A 671 -38.90 -14.07 -6.24
N GLN A 672 -39.09 -14.96 -7.21
CA GLN A 672 -38.40 -15.14 -8.49
C GLN A 672 -36.85 -15.07 -8.55
N GLY A 673 -36.25 -16.25 -8.76
CA GLY A 673 -35.40 -16.45 -9.95
C GLY A 673 -33.88 -16.44 -9.79
N ILE A 674 -33.29 -17.19 -8.86
CA ILE A 674 -31.86 -17.58 -8.94
C ILE A 674 -31.68 -19.04 -8.53
N TRP A 675 -31.32 -19.90 -9.47
CA TRP A 675 -30.89 -21.27 -9.19
C TRP A 675 -29.42 -21.27 -8.77
N MET A 676 -29.13 -21.50 -7.48
CA MET A 676 -27.79 -21.91 -7.05
C MET A 676 -27.70 -23.44 -7.03
N ARG A 677 -26.86 -24.01 -7.90
CA ARG A 677 -26.43 -25.41 -7.78
C ARG A 677 -25.54 -25.54 -6.53
N PRO A 678 -25.79 -26.47 -5.60
CA PRO A 678 -24.85 -26.74 -4.52
C PRO A 678 -23.57 -27.35 -5.11
N ARG A 679 -22.39 -26.86 -4.69
CA ARG A 679 -21.11 -27.50 -4.99
C ARG A 679 -21.04 -28.87 -4.31
N ALA A 680 -20.76 -29.91 -5.09
CA ALA A 680 -20.63 -31.30 -4.64
C ALA A 680 -19.52 -31.53 -3.60
N ASP A 681 -18.60 -30.58 -3.42
CA ASP A 681 -17.44 -30.70 -2.53
C ASP A 681 -17.81 -30.74 -1.04
N PHE A 682 -19.01 -30.28 -0.67
CA PHE A 682 -19.46 -30.26 0.73
C PHE A 682 -19.98 -31.63 1.21
N LEU A 683 -20.49 -32.47 0.32
CA LEU A 683 -21.05 -33.78 0.67
C LEU A 683 -20.00 -34.89 0.75
N VAL A 684 -18.86 -34.74 0.07
CA VAL A 684 -17.81 -35.78 0.05
C VAL A 684 -16.99 -35.81 1.34
N ARG A 685 -16.87 -34.69 2.08
CA ARG A 685 -16.07 -34.64 3.32
C ARG A 685 -16.76 -35.22 4.56
N LEU A 686 -18.07 -35.37 4.56
CA LEU A 686 -18.81 -35.99 5.67
C LEU A 686 -18.81 -37.53 5.61
N ALA A 687 -18.43 -38.13 4.48
CA ALA A 687 -18.49 -39.58 4.30
C ALA A 687 -17.19 -40.33 4.68
N TRP A 688 -16.07 -39.63 4.96
CA TRP A 688 -14.76 -40.29 5.07
C TRP A 688 -14.39 -40.78 6.49
N ASN A 689 -15.17 -40.48 7.53
CA ASN A 689 -14.89 -40.94 8.89
C ASN A 689 -15.97 -41.90 9.41
N ARG A 690 -15.95 -43.16 8.94
CA ARG A 690 -16.52 -44.29 9.68
C ARG A 690 -15.71 -45.58 9.45
N PRO A 691 -15.44 -46.39 10.50
CA PRO A 691 -14.90 -47.72 10.32
C PRO A 691 -16.02 -48.72 9.98
N LYS A 692 -15.72 -49.61 9.02
CA LYS A 692 -16.33 -50.92 8.71
C LYS A 692 -17.82 -51.13 9.02
N ALA A 693 -18.63 -51.21 7.97
CA ALA A 693 -19.75 -52.15 7.88
C ALA A 693 -19.85 -52.70 6.43
N PRO A 694 -20.25 -53.97 6.24
CA PRO A 694 -20.22 -54.66 4.95
C PRO A 694 -21.52 -54.44 4.14
N ASP A 695 -21.47 -54.97 2.91
CA ASP A 695 -22.56 -55.12 1.92
C ASP A 695 -22.76 -53.94 0.96
N LEU A 696 -22.05 -54.07 -0.17
CA LEU A 696 -22.16 -53.27 -1.38
C LEU A 696 -23.48 -53.56 -2.11
N LEU A 697 -24.27 -52.52 -2.39
CA LEU A 697 -25.24 -52.53 -3.48
C LEU A 697 -24.52 -52.17 -4.80
N PRO A 698 -24.90 -52.75 -5.94
CA PRO A 698 -24.24 -52.48 -7.22
C PRO A 698 -24.57 -51.07 -7.71
N LEU A 699 -23.55 -50.34 -8.17
CA LEU A 699 -23.68 -49.05 -8.83
C LEU A 699 -24.45 -49.19 -10.17
N PRO A 700 -25.26 -48.18 -10.56
CA PRO A 700 -25.93 -48.17 -11.85
C PRO A 700 -24.92 -47.97 -13.01
N PRO A 701 -25.23 -48.47 -14.21
CA PRO A 701 -24.35 -48.35 -15.37
C PRO A 701 -24.21 -46.89 -15.84
N PRO A 702 -23.07 -46.52 -16.45
CA PRO A 702 -22.82 -45.17 -16.93
C PRO A 702 -23.74 -44.82 -18.11
N LEU A 703 -24.26 -43.60 -18.10
CA LEU A 703 -24.98 -43.02 -19.24
C LEU A 703 -24.01 -42.71 -20.39
N PRO A 704 -24.46 -42.83 -21.65
CA PRO A 704 -23.62 -42.57 -22.82
C PRO A 704 -23.32 -41.07 -23.03
N PRO A 705 -22.21 -40.74 -23.73
CA PRO A 705 -21.72 -39.37 -23.85
C PRO A 705 -22.59 -38.51 -24.78
N TRP A 706 -22.88 -37.29 -24.34
CA TRP A 706 -23.33 -36.15 -25.14
C TRP A 706 -22.38 -34.98 -24.89
#